data_AF-A0A1X6NS61-F1
#
_entry.id   AF-A0A1X6NS61-F1
#
_cell.length_a   1.000
_cell.length_b   1.000
_cell.length_c   1.000
_cell.angle_alpha   90.00
_cell.angle_beta   90.00
_cell.angle_gamma   90.00
#
_symmetry.space_group_name_H-M   'P 1'
#
loop_
_entity.id
_entity.type
_entity.pdbx_description
1 polymer ?
#
loop_
_entity_poly.entity_id
_entity_poly.type
_entity_poly.pdbx_seq_one_letter_code
_entity_poly.pdbx_strand_id
1 'polypeptide(L)'
;MAMGGPPPPPDAPGRRRARRRCGRPSLLAAAAAAVLAVVGGTRPVAGGPPPEWGASVLRIDAGSTGDAGAPAWTPDRWFSGGRPAVTGGRPPIAGTTEDAVLRVARVGTHFTYTIPVRPRTRVSVAVLAAETWAPNFGVGRRLFNIHVGDTAASARLAHRNVDVFARVGARASAYIYTKPLTVGPSGTVVVSFRSLPNKNLAIAAGLILKVEGGRVPAGLPLAPVPRAPPGAPHLAHAVSGGPYTEYDYTGDGATAVRLDGTGSHSHWDGATKSSGKVVSYHWVNRRSGRTLCRAPVCAMRFELGVTPVLLTVRDSLGTVSSDGTTVTVTDGYLPGVWCTFQRRPDQRGAVVAPSVWARLSKPPASWATRLTSVDLERLPVPFASAAVGVRCAGHFVAPTAKVYTFRVTAAGAAALAVKGKALLTARGGGGGDAAAAAAPATHTATMWLPAGTHPLQLTYAKAAGAPTRLRLGVDGHTPHRYRSLVYRDNAVVPTLHYLSVPTGRPYDVLKVTGAAFRRDEAVYFDGVKAATVRDGAGSTTPGTIYARVPPRLVGRVTVTVRSANGRSTNGLPFRILAAGEAGGTLARFGAPTALAAPAGGAWAIDAPTAVAFGPDGRLYVGTLAAGVVVADVDPATHTVRSSCGSGSVGAHRSVLGVAFNPLEWVAGAPARVYVTTSTLYWGRDKRLPAAAGWRNGAVEAYTAVPPRAGGVCLVKAATVVSGLPVSDHDHAVNGIAFDARGDLFIQVGGMSNVGVPSAPFESLHESVLSAATLKAETSKGAAFDGAITYTPSDDPAAAVQVGGKDVSVWASGLRNSLSVLPHSNGQVYATDNGPNVGFGAVSTSCTTSASDKTSVNTDKLLRITRGSFHGHPNRARKECAYVAPNKPSKLAPPPLSLLAPSTNGLVEVRSNIFAGGLKGSLLLSKYAGGGHGRLHLLRLSADGKRVVSSRVMANHGGLTIAMSPSGAVVSPLAQQRQILVLPPAMEPWIEYRRRPAVISVTPARGRRAGGYVVRLWGYNLKGARKVTVGAGAACTRIKVLSAHEVTCVMPAGKGKVTVSVDGSQTTDHDFEYMAV
;
A
#
# COMPACT_ATOMS: atom_id res chain seq x y z
N MET A 1 11.59 32.85 55.53
CA MET A 1 10.36 32.94 56.35
C MET A 1 9.50 31.72 56.04
N ALA A 2 9.05 31.05 57.10
CA ALA A 2 8.53 29.69 57.10
C ALA A 2 7.01 29.60 56.91
N MET A 3 6.58 28.50 56.27
CA MET A 3 5.50 27.57 56.63
C MET A 3 4.17 28.08 57.25
N GLY A 4 3.05 27.67 56.63
CA GLY A 4 2.12 26.73 57.30
C GLY A 4 0.69 27.20 57.67
N GLY A 5 -0.28 26.33 57.35
CA GLY A 5 -1.62 26.21 57.99
C GLY A 5 -2.71 27.16 57.45
N PRO A 6 -4.03 26.81 57.46
CA PRO A 6 -4.70 26.05 58.53
C PRO A 6 -5.85 25.06 58.12
N PRO A 7 -6.28 24.18 59.05
CA PRO A 7 -7.66 23.70 59.33
C PRO A 7 -8.15 24.29 60.71
N PRO A 8 -9.24 23.88 61.43
CA PRO A 8 -10.59 23.29 61.15
C PRO A 8 -11.74 24.07 61.93
N PRO A 9 -12.70 23.46 62.70
CA PRO A 9 -14.14 23.24 62.40
C PRO A 9 -15.12 23.95 63.40
N PRO A 10 -16.46 23.64 63.41
CA PRO A 10 -16.96 22.61 64.34
C PRO A 10 -18.20 21.78 63.90
N ASP A 11 -18.17 20.52 64.33
CA ASP A 11 -19.18 19.65 64.96
C ASP A 11 -20.59 19.34 64.42
N ALA A 12 -20.83 18.02 64.33
CA ALA A 12 -22.10 17.29 64.25
C ALA A 12 -22.70 17.06 65.68
N PRO A 13 -23.87 16.41 65.87
CA PRO A 13 -23.91 14.93 65.81
C PRO A 13 -25.29 14.26 65.51
N GLY A 14 -25.26 12.94 65.24
CA GLY A 14 -26.36 12.00 65.52
C GLY A 14 -26.90 11.22 64.31
N ARG A 15 -26.25 10.17 63.79
CA ARG A 15 -26.18 8.74 64.21
C ARG A 15 -27.20 7.78 63.55
N ARG A 16 -26.61 6.79 62.84
CA ARG A 16 -27.00 5.37 62.54
C ARG A 16 -28.01 5.15 61.37
N ARG A 17 -27.62 4.54 60.23
CA ARG A 17 -27.35 3.10 59.90
C ARG A 17 -28.58 2.21 60.24
N ALA A 18 -29.17 1.35 59.40
CA ALA A 18 -28.70 0.57 58.25
C ALA A 18 -29.88 -0.08 57.45
N ARG A 19 -29.60 -0.53 56.20
CA ARG A 19 -30.16 -1.69 55.43
C ARG A 19 -31.69 -1.88 55.37
N ARG A 20 -32.29 -1.61 54.20
CA ARG A 20 -32.69 -2.56 53.11
C ARG A 20 -33.85 -3.53 53.43
N ARG A 21 -34.94 -3.28 52.67
CA ARG A 21 -35.94 -4.20 52.06
C ARG A 21 -37.21 -4.60 52.84
N CYS A 22 -38.31 -4.17 52.20
CA CYS A 22 -39.52 -4.93 51.83
C CYS A 22 -40.73 -4.99 52.79
N GLY A 23 -41.92 -4.88 52.16
CA GLY A 23 -43.28 -4.97 52.71
C GLY A 23 -43.98 -3.59 52.60
N ARG A 24 -45.12 -3.33 51.93
CA ARG A 24 -46.41 -4.05 51.82
C ARG A 24 -46.81 -4.74 53.13
N PRO A 25 -48.04 -4.51 53.61
CA PRO A 25 -49.08 -5.50 53.29
C PRO A 25 -50.53 -4.96 53.12
N SER A 26 -51.37 -5.80 52.48
CA SER A 26 -52.81 -6.13 52.71
C SER A 26 -53.84 -5.01 52.99
N LEU A 27 -55.08 -4.94 52.48
CA LEU A 27 -56.04 -5.70 51.64
C LEU A 27 -56.90 -4.59 50.94
N LEU A 28 -57.41 -4.66 49.71
CA LEU A 28 -58.14 -5.74 49.08
C LEU A 28 -57.47 -6.28 47.81
N ALA A 29 -57.38 -7.59 47.80
CA ALA A 29 -57.28 -8.46 46.64
C ALA A 29 -58.68 -9.06 46.37
N ALA A 30 -58.77 -9.79 45.25
CA ALA A 30 -59.92 -10.54 44.72
C ALA A 30 -60.91 -9.65 43.93
N ALA A 31 -61.39 -9.98 42.75
CA ALA A 31 -61.37 -11.20 41.93
C ALA A 31 -61.78 -10.74 40.51
N ALA A 32 -61.12 -11.13 39.43
CA ALA A 32 -61.21 -12.42 38.72
C ALA A 32 -62.39 -12.50 37.74
N ALA A 33 -62.17 -13.30 36.68
CA ALA A 33 -63.08 -13.73 35.62
C ALA A 33 -63.42 -12.63 34.58
N ALA A 34 -63.04 -12.77 33.31
CA ALA A 34 -63.66 -13.66 32.30
C ALA A 34 -65.15 -13.27 32.13
N VAL A 35 -65.70 -12.97 30.96
CA VAL A 35 -65.67 -13.62 29.63
C VAL A 35 -66.32 -12.57 28.68
N LEU A 36 -65.81 -12.21 27.50
CA LEU A 36 -66.10 -12.78 26.17
C LEU A 36 -65.30 -11.90 25.17
N ALA A 37 -64.35 -12.39 24.36
CA ALA A 37 -64.59 -13.07 23.07
C ALA A 37 -65.74 -12.40 22.29
N VAL A 38 -65.53 -11.80 21.12
CA VAL A 38 -65.54 -12.44 19.79
C VAL A 38 -64.90 -11.43 18.83
N VAL A 39 -63.67 -11.64 18.34
CA VAL A 39 -63.28 -12.52 17.22
C VAL A 39 -63.61 -11.93 15.85
N GLY A 40 -62.53 -11.59 15.15
CA GLY A 40 -62.44 -11.48 13.70
C GLY A 40 -60.98 -11.68 13.29
N GLY A 41 -60.36 -12.76 13.78
CA GLY A 41 -58.94 -13.02 13.61
C GLY A 41 -58.55 -13.40 12.18
N THR A 42 -57.37 -12.96 11.74
CA THR A 42 -56.52 -13.89 11.00
C THR A 42 -55.78 -14.71 12.05
N ARG A 43 -56.24 -15.94 12.22
CA ARG A 43 -55.55 -17.00 12.96
C ARG A 43 -54.05 -16.97 12.61
N PRO A 44 -53.13 -17.31 13.53
CA PRO A 44 -51.90 -17.93 13.07
C PRO A 44 -52.37 -19.11 12.20
N VAL A 45 -51.92 -19.21 10.96
CA VAL A 45 -52.25 -20.38 10.14
C VAL A 45 -51.54 -21.58 10.78
N ALA A 46 -52.12 -22.10 11.86
CA ALA A 46 -52.07 -23.49 12.22
C ALA A 46 -52.79 -24.20 11.08
N GLY A 47 -52.02 -24.89 10.24
CA GLY A 47 -52.54 -25.61 9.08
C GLY A 47 -51.98 -25.18 7.72
N GLY A 48 -51.04 -24.23 7.66
CA GLY A 48 -50.23 -24.09 6.46
C GLY A 48 -49.33 -25.32 6.37
N PRO A 49 -49.21 -26.01 5.22
CA PRO A 49 -48.24 -27.08 5.10
C PRO A 49 -46.88 -26.52 5.54
N PRO A 50 -46.04 -27.31 6.26
CA PRO A 50 -44.69 -26.87 6.56
C PRO A 50 -44.08 -26.35 5.25
N PRO A 51 -43.40 -25.19 5.23
CA PRO A 51 -42.66 -24.77 4.06
C PRO A 51 -41.88 -25.99 3.57
N GLU A 52 -42.00 -26.34 2.29
CA GLU A 52 -41.20 -27.43 1.75
C GLU A 52 -39.73 -27.03 1.86
N TRP A 53 -39.12 -27.43 2.96
CA TRP A 53 -37.69 -27.34 3.19
C TRP A 53 -37.04 -28.25 2.18
N GLY A 54 -36.72 -27.72 0.99
CA GLY A 54 -35.76 -28.33 0.08
C GLY A 54 -34.34 -28.41 0.67
N ALA A 55 -34.10 -27.86 1.86
CA ALA A 55 -32.81 -27.85 2.55
C ALA A 55 -32.94 -28.24 4.02
N SER A 56 -32.00 -29.05 4.51
CA SER A 56 -31.88 -29.50 5.91
C SER A 56 -31.46 -28.38 6.90
N VAL A 57 -31.45 -27.11 6.47
CA VAL A 57 -31.02 -25.93 7.24
C VAL A 57 -31.85 -24.69 6.87
N LEU A 58 -32.41 -24.01 7.88
CA LEU A 58 -32.95 -22.64 7.82
C LEU A 58 -31.93 -21.65 8.38
N ARG A 59 -31.78 -20.50 7.73
CA ARG A 59 -31.03 -19.35 8.25
C ARG A 59 -31.91 -18.10 8.23
N ILE A 60 -31.96 -17.34 9.32
CA ILE A 60 -32.77 -16.12 9.52
C ILE A 60 -31.85 -14.96 9.86
N ASP A 61 -31.87 -13.90 9.04
CA ASP A 61 -31.11 -12.66 9.23
C ASP A 61 -31.90 -11.74 10.17
N ALA A 62 -31.54 -11.74 11.46
CA ALA A 62 -32.31 -11.12 12.52
C ALA A 62 -32.17 -9.60 12.50
N GLY A 63 -33.28 -8.87 12.42
CA GLY A 63 -33.35 -7.41 12.32
C GLY A 63 -33.21 -6.86 10.90
N SER A 64 -33.06 -7.71 9.87
CA SER A 64 -32.79 -7.31 8.49
C SER A 64 -33.92 -7.70 7.53
N THR A 65 -34.05 -6.98 6.41
CA THR A 65 -34.97 -7.34 5.32
C THR A 65 -34.45 -8.48 4.43
N GLY A 66 -33.28 -9.07 4.77
CA GLY A 66 -32.64 -10.17 4.02
C GLY A 66 -31.68 -9.71 2.91
N ASP A 67 -31.31 -8.43 2.89
CA ASP A 67 -30.45 -7.80 1.87
C ASP A 67 -28.99 -7.61 2.30
N ALA A 68 -28.53 -8.28 3.37
CA ALA A 68 -27.15 -8.26 3.83
C ALA A 68 -26.15 -8.96 2.85
N GLY A 69 -26.49 -9.13 1.58
CA GLY A 69 -25.55 -9.59 0.54
C GLY A 69 -25.24 -11.10 0.54
N ALA A 70 -25.77 -11.90 1.46
CA ALA A 70 -25.61 -13.35 1.48
C ALA A 70 -26.89 -14.07 0.99
N PRO A 71 -26.89 -14.75 -0.18
CA PRO A 71 -28.09 -15.31 -0.81
C PRO A 71 -28.75 -16.50 -0.07
N ALA A 72 -28.23 -16.90 1.09
CA ALA A 72 -28.67 -18.08 1.84
C ALA A 72 -29.40 -17.76 3.16
N TRP A 73 -29.67 -16.49 3.46
CA TRP A 73 -30.36 -16.05 4.67
C TRP A 73 -31.77 -15.54 4.34
N THR A 74 -32.76 -16.01 5.11
CA THR A 74 -34.14 -15.54 5.00
C THR A 74 -34.28 -14.21 5.75
N PRO A 75 -35.08 -13.25 5.24
CA PRO A 75 -35.41 -12.02 5.97
C PRO A 75 -35.91 -12.31 7.38
N ASP A 76 -35.80 -11.31 8.26
CA ASP A 76 -36.28 -11.44 9.62
C ASP A 76 -37.77 -11.80 9.68
N ARG A 77 -38.07 -12.98 10.21
CA ARG A 77 -39.40 -13.60 10.23
C ARG A 77 -39.61 -14.41 11.49
N TRP A 78 -40.86 -14.71 11.79
CA TRP A 78 -41.28 -15.54 12.93
C TRP A 78 -40.95 -14.96 14.31
N PHE A 79 -40.78 -13.65 14.43
CA PHE A 79 -40.47 -12.98 15.69
C PHE A 79 -41.69 -12.28 16.30
N SER A 80 -41.63 -12.07 17.62
CA SER A 80 -42.47 -11.13 18.38
C SER A 80 -41.59 -10.30 19.33
N GLY A 81 -41.86 -8.99 19.38
CA GLY A 81 -41.08 -8.05 20.16
C GLY A 81 -39.70 -7.72 19.58
N GLY A 82 -39.01 -6.79 20.24
CA GLY A 82 -37.74 -6.23 19.77
C GLY A 82 -37.89 -5.36 18.51
N ARG A 83 -36.81 -4.67 18.17
CA ARG A 83 -36.72 -3.81 16.98
C ARG A 83 -35.43 -4.09 16.21
N PRO A 84 -35.41 -3.88 14.89
CA PRO A 84 -34.17 -3.89 14.14
C PRO A 84 -33.27 -2.73 14.59
N ALA A 85 -31.98 -2.98 14.69
CA ALA A 85 -30.97 -1.96 14.95
C ALA A 85 -29.72 -2.24 14.12
N VAL A 86 -29.20 -1.19 13.48
CA VAL A 86 -27.86 -1.22 12.90
C VAL A 86 -26.87 -1.18 14.05
N THR A 87 -26.01 -2.19 14.14
CA THR A 87 -25.16 -2.38 15.31
C THR A 87 -23.82 -1.62 15.20
N GLY A 88 -23.48 -1.05 14.03
CA GLY A 88 -22.42 -0.04 13.84
C GLY A 88 -21.72 -0.08 12.46
N GLY A 89 -21.32 1.09 11.94
CA GLY A 89 -20.55 1.26 10.69
C GLY A 89 -19.04 0.93 10.81
N ARG A 90 -18.31 1.04 9.68
CA ARG A 90 -16.88 0.64 9.45
C ARG A 90 -15.99 0.77 10.71
N PRO A 91 -15.12 -0.22 11.00
CA PRO A 91 -14.61 -1.32 10.18
C PRO A 91 -15.41 -2.65 10.27
N PRO A 92 -15.08 -3.67 9.45
CA PRO A 92 -15.67 -5.01 9.53
C PRO A 92 -15.42 -5.74 10.86
N ILE A 93 -16.29 -6.70 11.17
CA ILE A 93 -16.08 -7.64 12.27
C ILE A 93 -15.03 -8.64 11.79
N ALA A 94 -13.86 -8.61 12.41
CA ALA A 94 -12.76 -9.52 12.09
C ALA A 94 -13.14 -10.97 12.39
N GLY A 95 -12.41 -11.94 11.82
CA GLY A 95 -12.53 -13.35 12.20
C GLY A 95 -13.87 -14.03 11.89
N THR A 96 -14.67 -13.52 10.95
CA THR A 96 -15.93 -14.13 10.51
C THR A 96 -16.23 -13.83 9.03
N THR A 97 -16.84 -14.79 8.34
CA THR A 97 -17.35 -14.65 6.97
C THR A 97 -18.77 -14.08 6.93
N GLU A 98 -19.47 -14.06 8.06
CA GLU A 98 -20.85 -13.57 8.19
C GLU A 98 -20.92 -12.09 8.62
N ASP A 99 -19.87 -11.31 8.34
CA ASP A 99 -19.78 -9.87 8.70
C ASP A 99 -21.02 -9.09 8.28
N ALA A 100 -21.58 -9.38 7.12
CA ALA A 100 -22.73 -8.65 6.61
C ALA A 100 -24.01 -8.90 7.41
N VAL A 101 -24.27 -10.14 7.86
CA VAL A 101 -25.40 -10.50 8.72
C VAL A 101 -25.23 -9.90 10.13
N LEU A 102 -23.99 -9.82 10.62
CA LEU A 102 -23.72 -9.32 11.98
C LEU A 102 -23.82 -7.79 12.14
N ARG A 103 -23.98 -7.03 11.03
CA ARG A 103 -24.10 -5.56 11.03
C ARG A 103 -25.49 -5.05 11.36
N VAL A 104 -26.51 -5.91 11.23
CA VAL A 104 -27.89 -5.63 11.59
C VAL A 104 -28.32 -6.67 12.61
N ALA A 105 -29.06 -6.27 13.62
CA ALA A 105 -29.55 -7.20 14.64
C ALA A 105 -30.94 -6.84 15.12
N ARG A 106 -31.67 -7.83 15.62
CA ARG A 106 -32.85 -7.61 16.46
C ARG A 106 -32.39 -7.34 17.89
N VAL A 107 -32.84 -6.22 18.44
CA VAL A 107 -32.53 -5.81 19.82
C VAL A 107 -33.80 -5.50 20.62
N GLY A 108 -33.80 -5.80 21.91
CA GLY A 108 -34.92 -5.49 22.80
C GLY A 108 -34.67 -5.91 24.24
N THR A 109 -35.49 -5.41 25.17
CA THR A 109 -35.49 -5.90 26.56
C THR A 109 -35.99 -7.34 26.62
N HIS A 110 -36.95 -7.68 25.76
CA HIS A 110 -37.42 -9.04 25.49
C HIS A 110 -37.89 -9.16 24.03
N PHE A 111 -37.45 -10.21 23.33
CA PHE A 111 -38.01 -10.63 22.05
C PHE A 111 -37.91 -12.15 21.87
N THR A 112 -38.75 -12.72 21.02
CA THR A 112 -38.87 -14.17 20.85
C THR A 112 -39.05 -14.54 19.38
N TYR A 113 -38.43 -15.64 18.95
CA TYR A 113 -38.70 -16.29 17.66
C TYR A 113 -39.52 -17.56 17.90
N THR A 114 -40.58 -17.78 17.13
CA THR A 114 -41.44 -18.98 17.14
C THR A 114 -41.50 -19.56 15.73
N ILE A 115 -40.61 -20.50 15.45
CA ILE A 115 -40.32 -20.97 14.10
C ILE A 115 -41.04 -22.31 13.86
N PRO A 116 -41.87 -22.46 12.81
CA PRO A 116 -42.54 -23.71 12.52
C PRO A 116 -41.56 -24.76 12.00
N VAL A 117 -41.60 -25.97 12.58
CA VAL A 117 -40.77 -27.12 12.23
C VAL A 117 -41.63 -28.38 12.30
N ARG A 118 -41.37 -29.40 11.49
CA ARG A 118 -42.13 -30.66 11.55
C ARG A 118 -42.07 -31.25 12.98
N PRO A 119 -43.21 -31.68 13.57
CA PRO A 119 -43.21 -32.34 14.87
C PRO A 119 -42.27 -33.54 14.92
N ARG A 120 -41.73 -33.85 16.11
CA ARG A 120 -40.80 -34.96 16.36
C ARG A 120 -39.46 -34.89 15.60
N THR A 121 -39.13 -33.73 15.02
CA THR A 121 -37.85 -33.52 14.34
C THR A 121 -36.77 -33.13 15.34
N ARG A 122 -35.61 -33.78 15.30
CA ARG A 122 -34.43 -33.28 16.03
C ARG A 122 -33.80 -32.13 15.25
N VAL A 123 -33.53 -31.03 15.93
CA VAL A 123 -32.90 -29.85 15.35
C VAL A 123 -31.78 -29.32 16.23
N SER A 124 -30.80 -28.67 15.63
CA SER A 124 -29.86 -27.79 16.32
C SER A 124 -30.15 -26.34 15.98
N VAL A 125 -30.29 -25.51 17.02
CA VAL A 125 -30.49 -24.06 16.93
C VAL A 125 -29.15 -23.37 17.18
N ALA A 126 -28.70 -22.52 16.26
CA ALA A 126 -27.55 -21.64 16.47
C ALA A 126 -28.00 -20.17 16.51
N VAL A 127 -27.43 -19.39 17.43
CA VAL A 127 -27.62 -17.94 17.55
C VAL A 127 -26.30 -17.24 17.26
N LEU A 128 -26.33 -16.25 16.39
CA LEU A 128 -25.19 -15.41 16.02
C LEU A 128 -25.35 -13.98 16.57
N ALA A 129 -24.28 -13.42 17.13
CA ALA A 129 -24.20 -12.03 17.55
C ALA A 129 -22.77 -11.49 17.48
N ALA A 130 -22.60 -10.17 17.46
CA ALA A 130 -21.33 -9.49 17.62
C ALA A 130 -21.53 -8.19 18.42
N GLU A 131 -20.53 -7.78 19.21
CA GLU A 131 -20.57 -6.47 19.86
C GLU A 131 -19.82 -5.45 19.00
N THR A 132 -20.60 -4.54 18.41
CA THR A 132 -20.15 -3.55 17.42
C THR A 132 -20.45 -2.12 17.86
N TRP A 133 -21.21 -1.95 18.95
CA TRP A 133 -21.57 -0.66 19.52
C TRP A 133 -20.58 -0.28 20.62
N ALA A 134 -19.78 0.77 20.36
CA ALA A 134 -18.67 1.17 21.22
C ALA A 134 -19.03 1.37 22.72
N PRO A 135 -20.21 1.91 23.09
CA PRO A 135 -20.63 2.00 24.50
C PRO A 135 -20.74 0.65 25.23
N ASN A 136 -20.78 -0.47 24.49
CA ASN A 136 -20.77 -1.82 25.04
C ASN A 136 -19.42 -2.54 24.91
N PHE A 137 -18.34 -1.85 24.54
CA PHE A 137 -16.98 -2.41 24.50
C PHE A 137 -16.39 -2.54 25.91
N GLY A 138 -17.03 -3.36 26.73
CA GLY A 138 -16.60 -3.65 28.08
C GLY A 138 -17.38 -4.82 28.66
N VAL A 139 -16.70 -5.63 29.46
CA VAL A 139 -17.30 -6.77 30.16
C VAL A 139 -18.43 -6.28 31.07
N GLY A 140 -19.58 -6.95 31.03
CA GLY A 140 -20.75 -6.72 31.85
C GLY A 140 -21.67 -5.57 31.39
N ARG A 141 -21.39 -4.94 30.23
CA ARG A 141 -22.19 -3.83 29.69
C ARG A 141 -23.51 -4.29 29.08
N ARG A 142 -23.49 -5.38 28.30
CA ARG A 142 -24.68 -6.08 27.79
C ARG A 142 -24.71 -7.49 28.37
N LEU A 143 -25.76 -7.79 29.14
CA LEU A 143 -25.98 -9.12 29.72
C LEU A 143 -27.42 -9.53 29.49
N PHE A 144 -27.63 -10.68 28.86
CA PHE A 144 -28.95 -11.23 28.60
C PHE A 144 -28.97 -12.76 28.72
N ASN A 145 -30.16 -13.32 28.82
CA ASN A 145 -30.39 -14.76 28.90
C ASN A 145 -31.06 -15.25 27.61
N ILE A 146 -30.66 -16.43 27.14
CA ILE A 146 -31.28 -17.14 26.01
C ILE A 146 -32.08 -18.31 26.57
N HIS A 147 -33.35 -18.41 26.17
CA HIS A 147 -34.25 -19.52 26.51
C HIS A 147 -34.63 -20.26 25.23
N VAL A 148 -34.64 -21.59 25.27
CA VAL A 148 -34.97 -22.43 24.11
C VAL A 148 -35.98 -23.50 24.54
N GLY A 149 -36.96 -23.77 23.68
CA GLY A 149 -37.95 -24.83 23.86
C GLY A 149 -38.74 -25.09 22.58
N ASP A 150 -39.69 -26.01 22.63
CA ASP A 150 -40.59 -26.31 21.50
C ASP A 150 -41.87 -25.46 21.49
N THR A 151 -42.18 -24.78 22.60
CA THR A 151 -43.30 -23.83 22.76
C THR A 151 -42.88 -22.70 23.69
N ALA A 152 -43.66 -21.62 23.75
CA ALA A 152 -43.41 -20.53 24.69
C ALA A 152 -43.47 -21.01 26.15
N ALA A 153 -44.33 -21.98 26.46
CA ALA A 153 -44.49 -22.55 27.80
C ALA A 153 -43.36 -23.52 28.19
N SER A 154 -42.72 -24.19 27.23
CA SER A 154 -41.61 -25.12 27.47
C SER A 154 -40.23 -24.47 27.33
N ALA A 155 -40.13 -23.23 26.84
CA ALA A 155 -38.87 -22.52 26.75
C ALA A 155 -38.23 -22.38 28.14
N ARG A 156 -37.09 -23.05 28.34
CA ARG A 156 -36.29 -23.00 29.59
C ARG A 156 -35.00 -22.25 29.34
N LEU A 157 -34.41 -21.74 30.42
CA LEU A 157 -33.13 -21.02 30.37
C LEU A 157 -32.05 -21.96 29.79
N ALA A 158 -31.57 -21.63 28.59
CA ALA A 158 -30.62 -22.44 27.84
C ALA A 158 -29.20 -21.86 27.91
N HIS A 159 -29.08 -20.53 28.06
CA HIS A 159 -27.81 -19.87 28.32
C HIS A 159 -28.00 -18.62 29.19
N ARG A 160 -27.25 -18.55 30.29
CA ARG A 160 -27.35 -17.49 31.31
C ARG A 160 -26.23 -16.46 31.14
N ASN A 161 -26.54 -15.19 31.40
CA ASN A 161 -25.57 -14.08 31.49
C ASN A 161 -24.67 -13.97 30.25
N VAL A 162 -25.27 -14.01 29.06
CA VAL A 162 -24.56 -13.87 27.79
C VAL A 162 -23.96 -12.48 27.68
N ASP A 163 -22.63 -12.43 27.62
CA ASP A 163 -21.82 -11.26 27.35
C ASP A 163 -21.02 -11.50 26.07
N VAL A 164 -21.43 -10.87 24.97
CA VAL A 164 -20.80 -11.06 23.66
C VAL A 164 -19.39 -10.47 23.65
N PHE A 165 -19.19 -9.29 24.25
CA PHE A 165 -17.88 -8.65 24.30
C PHE A 165 -16.87 -9.47 25.12
N ALA A 166 -17.27 -9.98 26.28
CA ALA A 166 -16.39 -10.81 27.10
C ALA A 166 -15.97 -12.12 26.40
N ARG A 167 -16.78 -12.62 25.47
CA ARG A 167 -16.53 -13.90 24.78
C ARG A 167 -15.69 -13.75 23.53
N VAL A 168 -15.94 -12.73 22.71
CA VAL A 168 -15.32 -12.61 21.38
C VAL A 168 -14.70 -11.24 21.11
N GLY A 169 -14.73 -10.31 22.08
CA GLY A 169 -14.15 -8.97 21.95
C GLY A 169 -14.95 -8.00 21.08
N ALA A 170 -14.54 -6.73 21.06
CA ALA A 170 -15.13 -5.71 20.20
C ALA A 170 -14.74 -5.95 18.74
N ARG A 171 -15.73 -6.28 17.89
CA ARG A 171 -15.55 -6.46 16.44
C ARG A 171 -14.47 -7.51 16.09
N ALA A 172 -14.16 -8.46 16.98
CA ALA A 172 -13.04 -9.38 16.80
C ALA A 172 -13.43 -10.78 16.27
N SER A 173 -14.66 -11.27 16.55
CA SER A 173 -15.26 -12.44 15.90
C SER A 173 -16.78 -12.50 16.10
N ALA A 174 -17.46 -13.47 15.48
CA ALA A 174 -18.86 -13.77 15.70
C ALA A 174 -19.02 -14.64 16.96
N TYR A 175 -19.88 -14.23 17.89
CA TYR A 175 -20.34 -15.10 18.96
C TYR A 175 -21.38 -16.07 18.41
N ILE A 176 -21.19 -17.37 18.66
CA ILE A 176 -22.09 -18.44 18.22
C ILE A 176 -22.49 -19.29 19.42
N TYR A 177 -23.80 -19.41 19.67
CA TYR A 177 -24.36 -20.32 20.67
C TYR A 177 -25.21 -21.38 19.99
N THR A 178 -24.96 -22.66 20.25
CA THR A 178 -25.74 -23.77 19.68
C THR A 178 -26.46 -24.58 20.75
N LYS A 179 -27.73 -24.95 20.49
CA LYS A 179 -28.54 -25.80 21.36
C LYS A 179 -29.33 -26.84 20.55
N PRO A 180 -29.13 -28.15 20.77
CA PRO A 180 -30.02 -29.16 20.23
C PRO A 180 -31.38 -29.17 20.95
N LEU A 181 -32.43 -29.50 20.21
CA LEU A 181 -33.81 -29.60 20.67
C LEU A 181 -34.54 -30.66 19.84
N THR A 182 -35.35 -31.48 20.50
CA THR A 182 -36.36 -32.30 19.81
C THR A 182 -37.66 -31.51 19.76
N VAL A 183 -38.20 -31.29 18.56
CA VAL A 183 -39.45 -30.55 18.38
C VAL A 183 -40.61 -31.41 18.87
N GLY A 184 -41.36 -30.93 19.86
CA GLY A 184 -42.55 -31.61 20.37
C GLY A 184 -43.74 -31.58 19.41
N PRO A 185 -44.91 -32.05 19.86
CA PRO A 185 -46.11 -32.17 19.04
C PRO A 185 -46.61 -30.84 18.44
N SER A 186 -46.27 -29.71 19.07
CA SER A 186 -46.62 -28.36 18.62
C SER A 186 -46.04 -27.99 17.25
N GLY A 187 -44.96 -28.66 16.82
CA GLY A 187 -44.32 -28.36 15.55
C GLY A 187 -43.66 -26.97 15.50
N THR A 188 -43.11 -26.49 16.62
CA THR A 188 -42.41 -25.20 16.66
C THR A 188 -41.09 -25.27 17.43
N VAL A 189 -40.20 -24.33 17.15
CA VAL A 189 -39.00 -24.04 17.93
C VAL A 189 -39.11 -22.61 18.43
N VAL A 190 -38.99 -22.43 19.74
CA VAL A 190 -39.03 -21.12 20.41
C VAL A 190 -37.66 -20.74 20.94
N VAL A 191 -37.18 -19.56 20.56
CA VAL A 191 -35.92 -18.96 21.04
C VAL A 191 -36.22 -17.58 21.59
N SER A 192 -36.05 -17.39 22.90
CA SER A 192 -36.41 -16.14 23.59
C SER A 192 -35.20 -15.48 24.24
N PHE A 193 -35.06 -14.17 24.03
CA PHE A 193 -33.94 -13.36 24.49
C PHE A 193 -34.42 -12.37 25.53
N ARG A 194 -33.82 -12.37 26.73
CA ARG A 194 -34.25 -11.52 27.85
C ARG A 194 -33.07 -10.77 28.45
N SER A 195 -33.06 -9.45 28.34
CA SER A 195 -32.06 -8.59 28.98
C SER A 195 -32.14 -8.72 30.50
N LEU A 196 -30.99 -8.66 31.18
CA LEU A 196 -30.98 -8.53 32.63
C LEU A 196 -31.43 -7.11 33.05
N PRO A 197 -31.99 -6.94 34.27
CA PRO A 197 -32.33 -5.63 34.81
C PRO A 197 -31.12 -4.69 34.80
N ASN A 198 -31.34 -3.42 34.44
CA ASN A 198 -30.31 -2.38 34.36
C ASN A 198 -29.13 -2.68 33.40
N LYS A 199 -29.36 -3.51 32.38
CA LYS A 199 -28.39 -3.83 31.32
C LYS A 199 -28.91 -3.42 29.96
N ASN A 200 -27.98 -3.22 29.02
CA ASN A 200 -28.32 -2.87 27.65
C ASN A 200 -29.07 -4.01 26.95
N LEU A 201 -29.90 -3.65 25.96
CA LEU A 201 -30.85 -4.54 25.26
C LEU A 201 -30.22 -5.89 24.86
N ALA A 202 -30.98 -6.99 24.89
CA ALA A 202 -30.52 -8.25 24.30
C ALA A 202 -30.33 -8.11 22.78
N ILE A 203 -29.51 -8.97 22.18
CA ILE A 203 -29.14 -8.88 20.76
C ILE A 203 -29.07 -10.26 20.09
N ALA A 204 -29.59 -10.36 18.87
CA ALA A 204 -29.37 -11.48 17.96
C ALA A 204 -29.30 -10.96 16.52
N ALA A 205 -28.26 -11.32 15.79
CA ALA A 205 -28.04 -10.93 14.39
C ALA A 205 -28.33 -12.07 13.41
N GLY A 206 -28.28 -13.33 13.85
CA GLY A 206 -28.73 -14.45 13.02
C GLY A 206 -29.23 -15.64 13.85
N LEU A 207 -30.18 -16.40 13.28
CA LEU A 207 -30.57 -17.72 13.77
C LEU A 207 -30.38 -18.78 12.67
N ILE A 208 -29.85 -19.94 13.04
CA ILE A 208 -29.72 -21.09 12.15
C ILE A 208 -30.42 -22.29 12.79
N LEU A 209 -31.34 -22.93 12.07
CA LEU A 209 -31.98 -24.17 12.50
C LEU A 209 -31.59 -25.27 11.53
N LYS A 210 -31.01 -26.36 12.03
CA LYS A 210 -30.58 -27.49 11.21
C LYS A 210 -31.26 -28.77 11.66
N VAL A 211 -31.90 -29.48 10.74
CA VAL A 211 -32.53 -30.78 10.99
C VAL A 211 -31.45 -31.86 11.10
N GLU A 212 -31.53 -32.67 12.15
CA GLU A 212 -30.63 -33.78 12.41
C GLU A 212 -31.24 -35.07 11.84
N GLY A 213 -30.65 -35.63 10.77
CA GLY A 213 -30.88 -37.03 10.37
C GLY A 213 -31.78 -37.36 9.16
N GLY A 214 -31.75 -36.62 8.04
CA GLY A 214 -32.31 -37.12 6.76
C GLY A 214 -31.49 -38.31 6.20
N ARG A 215 -32.12 -39.47 5.92
CA ARG A 215 -31.54 -40.82 5.75
C ARG A 215 -30.51 -41.02 4.60
N VAL A 216 -29.43 -41.75 4.93
CA VAL A 216 -28.80 -42.87 4.19
C VAL A 216 -28.69 -44.04 5.21
N PRO A 217 -28.79 -45.34 4.82
CA PRO A 217 -29.09 -46.47 5.72
C PRO A 217 -28.04 -46.80 6.80
N ALA A 218 -28.48 -47.59 7.79
CA ALA A 218 -27.80 -47.89 9.05
C ALA A 218 -26.79 -49.06 9.03
N GLY A 219 -25.81 -48.99 9.95
CA GLY A 219 -24.87 -50.05 10.38
C GLY A 219 -23.44 -49.77 9.92
N LEU A 220 -22.37 -49.64 10.73
CA LEU A 220 -22.02 -50.11 12.08
C LEU A 220 -20.92 -49.15 12.68
N PRO A 221 -20.37 -49.36 13.90
CA PRO A 221 -20.16 -48.33 14.93
C PRO A 221 -18.98 -47.36 14.68
N LEU A 222 -19.12 -46.16 15.24
CA LEU A 222 -18.02 -45.19 15.37
C LEU A 222 -16.98 -45.74 16.34
N ALA A 223 -15.77 -46.02 15.85
CA ALA A 223 -14.60 -46.14 16.72
C ALA A 223 -14.35 -44.77 17.41
N PRO A 224 -14.08 -44.74 18.73
CA PRO A 224 -13.78 -43.51 19.43
C PRO A 224 -12.45 -42.95 18.93
N VAL A 225 -12.46 -41.70 18.44
CA VAL A 225 -11.24 -40.92 18.29
C VAL A 225 -10.76 -40.56 19.69
N PRO A 226 -9.49 -40.81 20.05
CA PRO A 226 -8.95 -40.44 21.35
C PRO A 226 -9.18 -38.95 21.61
N ARG A 227 -9.85 -38.64 22.73
CA ARG A 227 -9.90 -37.27 23.26
C ARG A 227 -8.49 -36.92 23.71
N ALA A 228 -7.86 -35.95 23.06
CA ALA A 228 -6.65 -35.34 23.61
C ALA A 228 -6.98 -34.71 24.98
N PRO A 229 -6.08 -34.80 25.98
CA PRO A 229 -6.31 -34.22 27.29
C PRO A 229 -6.54 -32.70 27.21
N PRO A 230 -7.35 -32.10 28.09
CA PRO A 230 -7.46 -30.65 28.17
C PRO A 230 -6.13 -30.10 28.72
N GLY A 231 -5.35 -29.42 27.87
CA GLY A 231 -4.17 -28.67 28.32
C GLY A 231 -2.94 -28.61 27.40
N ALA A 232 -2.96 -29.17 26.19
CA ALA A 232 -1.79 -29.10 25.30
C ALA A 232 -1.74 -27.80 24.47
N PRO A 233 -0.59 -27.11 24.34
CA PRO A 233 -0.45 -25.94 23.46
C PRO A 233 -0.66 -26.33 21.99
N HIS A 234 -1.33 -25.47 21.22
CA HIS A 234 -1.56 -25.64 19.79
C HIS A 234 -0.24 -25.75 19.00
N LEU A 235 -0.01 -26.85 18.27
CA LEU A 235 1.16 -27.05 17.39
C LEU A 235 0.75 -27.16 15.91
N ALA A 236 0.23 -28.28 15.39
CA ALA A 236 -0.25 -28.36 13.99
C ALA A 236 -1.65 -27.74 13.78
N HIS A 237 -1.85 -27.01 12.67
CA HIS A 237 -3.12 -26.39 12.29
C HIS A 237 -3.47 -26.66 10.82
N ALA A 238 -4.46 -27.53 10.59
CA ALA A 238 -5.02 -27.79 9.27
C ALA A 238 -5.86 -26.59 8.79
N VAL A 239 -5.68 -26.20 7.53
CA VAL A 239 -6.51 -25.20 6.85
C VAL A 239 -6.91 -25.76 5.50
N SER A 240 -8.15 -26.23 5.40
CA SER A 240 -8.71 -26.92 4.22
C SER A 240 -9.19 -25.98 3.11
N GLY A 241 -9.14 -24.67 3.33
CA GLY A 241 -9.68 -23.68 2.39
C GLY A 241 -11.16 -23.87 2.09
N GLY A 242 -11.67 -23.18 1.06
CA GLY A 242 -13.08 -23.24 0.67
C GLY A 242 -14.03 -22.54 1.65
N PRO A 243 -15.36 -22.70 1.52
CA PRO A 243 -16.07 -23.68 0.68
C PRO A 243 -15.80 -23.50 -0.81
N TYR A 244 -15.70 -24.63 -1.52
CA TYR A 244 -15.48 -24.66 -2.96
C TYR A 244 -16.84 -24.72 -3.66
N THR A 245 -17.04 -23.88 -4.67
CA THR A 245 -18.20 -23.96 -5.55
C THR A 245 -17.71 -23.93 -6.98
N GLU A 246 -18.07 -24.94 -7.76
CA GLU A 246 -17.79 -25.03 -9.18
C GLU A 246 -19.07 -25.29 -9.97
N TYR A 247 -19.01 -25.07 -11.28
CA TYR A 247 -20.12 -25.27 -12.18
C TYR A 247 -19.79 -26.39 -13.14
N ASP A 248 -20.78 -27.24 -13.41
CA ASP A 248 -20.71 -28.19 -14.51
C ASP A 248 -20.93 -27.42 -15.82
N TYR A 249 -19.80 -27.03 -16.45
CA TYR A 249 -19.81 -26.27 -17.69
C TYR A 249 -20.12 -27.13 -18.93
N THR A 250 -19.90 -28.43 -18.81
CA THR A 250 -20.03 -29.44 -19.86
C THR A 250 -21.43 -30.04 -19.92
N GLY A 251 -22.19 -29.95 -18.83
CA GLY A 251 -23.50 -30.59 -18.68
C GLY A 251 -23.40 -32.10 -18.51
N ASP A 252 -22.23 -32.63 -18.15
CA ASP A 252 -21.93 -34.06 -17.98
C ASP A 252 -22.12 -34.54 -16.53
N GLY A 253 -22.64 -33.68 -15.65
CA GLY A 253 -22.98 -33.98 -14.27
C GLY A 253 -21.83 -33.85 -13.27
N ALA A 254 -20.64 -33.41 -13.68
CA ALA A 254 -19.48 -33.30 -12.79
C ALA A 254 -18.44 -32.27 -13.28
N THR A 255 -17.60 -31.77 -12.38
CA THR A 255 -16.50 -30.87 -12.75
C THR A 255 -15.28 -31.05 -11.85
N ALA A 256 -14.12 -30.65 -12.34
CA ALA A 256 -12.87 -30.71 -11.59
C ALA A 256 -12.79 -29.52 -10.61
N VAL A 257 -12.60 -29.80 -9.33
CA VAL A 257 -12.41 -28.80 -8.28
C VAL A 257 -10.99 -28.94 -7.71
N ARG A 258 -10.29 -27.82 -7.62
CA ARG A 258 -8.95 -27.74 -7.04
C ARG A 258 -9.02 -27.46 -5.54
N LEU A 259 -8.76 -28.48 -4.73
CA LEU A 259 -8.60 -28.38 -3.28
C LEU A 259 -7.23 -27.80 -2.94
N ASP A 260 -7.17 -26.91 -1.96
CA ASP A 260 -5.96 -26.22 -1.53
C ASP A 260 -5.84 -26.20 0.00
N GLY A 261 -4.81 -26.88 0.51
CA GLY A 261 -4.50 -27.02 1.93
C GLY A 261 -3.24 -26.28 2.32
N THR A 262 -2.64 -25.50 1.41
CA THR A 262 -1.34 -24.84 1.61
C THR A 262 -1.34 -23.83 2.75
N GLY A 263 -2.51 -23.37 3.20
CA GLY A 263 -2.64 -22.54 4.41
C GLY A 263 -2.35 -23.26 5.72
N SER A 264 -2.24 -24.60 5.71
CA SER A 264 -1.94 -25.39 6.89
C SER A 264 -0.52 -25.13 7.37
N HIS A 265 -0.33 -24.91 8.67
CA HIS A 265 0.95 -24.53 9.27
C HIS A 265 1.11 -25.16 10.66
N SER A 266 2.31 -25.07 11.25
CA SER A 266 2.56 -25.44 12.65
C SER A 266 3.03 -24.22 13.44
N HIS A 267 2.71 -24.19 14.73
CA HIS A 267 3.00 -23.13 15.68
C HIS A 267 4.29 -23.47 16.45
N TRP A 268 4.87 -22.46 17.10
CA TRP A 268 6.09 -22.64 17.89
C TRP A 268 5.82 -23.50 19.12
N ASP A 269 6.61 -24.56 19.29
CA ASP A 269 6.61 -25.38 20.49
C ASP A 269 7.65 -24.89 21.51
N GLY A 270 7.18 -24.45 22.68
CA GLY A 270 8.04 -24.04 23.78
C GLY A 270 8.89 -25.17 24.35
N ALA A 271 8.45 -26.44 24.23
CA ALA A 271 9.17 -27.60 24.78
C ALA A 271 10.31 -28.07 23.87
N THR A 272 10.08 -28.15 22.57
CA THR A 272 11.09 -28.61 21.59
C THR A 272 11.92 -27.49 20.97
N LYS A 273 11.64 -26.21 21.32
CA LYS A 273 12.27 -25.01 20.75
C LYS A 273 12.30 -25.01 19.22
N SER A 274 11.25 -25.53 18.61
CA SER A 274 11.12 -25.64 17.16
C SER A 274 9.69 -25.35 16.73
N SER A 275 9.50 -24.73 15.57
CA SER A 275 8.22 -24.76 14.87
C SER A 275 8.23 -25.95 13.93
N GLY A 276 7.29 -26.89 14.14
CA GLY A 276 7.16 -28.03 13.23
C GLY A 276 6.96 -27.56 11.77
N LYS A 277 7.34 -28.38 10.80
CA LYS A 277 6.98 -28.17 9.39
C LYS A 277 5.85 -29.12 9.04
N VAL A 278 4.79 -28.69 8.36
CA VAL A 278 3.77 -29.62 7.85
C VAL A 278 4.42 -30.58 6.85
N VAL A 279 4.40 -31.88 7.15
CA VAL A 279 5.06 -32.93 6.35
C VAL A 279 4.07 -33.84 5.63
N SER A 280 2.79 -33.86 6.01
CA SER A 280 1.79 -34.68 5.33
C SER A 280 0.44 -33.99 5.23
N TYR A 281 -0.27 -34.28 4.13
CA TYR A 281 -1.65 -33.86 3.86
C TYR A 281 -2.48 -35.10 3.51
N HIS A 282 -3.72 -35.15 4.00
CA HIS A 282 -4.63 -36.24 3.70
C HIS A 282 -6.05 -35.71 3.55
N TRP A 283 -6.57 -35.75 2.33
CA TRP A 283 -7.92 -35.31 2.00
C TRP A 283 -8.83 -36.51 1.84
N VAL A 284 -10.00 -36.46 2.48
CA VAL A 284 -11.02 -37.52 2.38
C VAL A 284 -12.39 -36.93 2.09
N ASN A 285 -13.19 -37.66 1.32
CA ASN A 285 -14.62 -37.43 1.28
C ASN A 285 -15.20 -37.82 2.63
N ARG A 286 -15.74 -36.83 3.36
CA ARG A 286 -16.19 -37.04 4.74
C ARG A 286 -17.43 -37.93 4.84
N ARG A 287 -18.20 -38.07 3.76
CA ARG A 287 -19.35 -38.99 3.71
C ARG A 287 -18.94 -40.43 3.45
N SER A 288 -18.07 -40.67 2.47
CA SER A 288 -17.71 -42.03 2.06
C SER A 288 -16.43 -42.57 2.70
N GLY A 289 -15.66 -41.73 3.39
CA GLY A 289 -14.33 -42.08 3.90
C GLY A 289 -13.25 -42.23 2.82
N ARG A 290 -13.63 -42.14 1.54
CA ARG A 290 -12.71 -42.33 0.40
C ARG A 290 -11.62 -41.25 0.41
N THR A 291 -10.35 -41.68 0.36
CA THR A 291 -9.23 -40.77 0.13
C THR A 291 -9.40 -40.06 -1.22
N LEU A 292 -9.36 -38.75 -1.19
CA LEU A 292 -9.38 -37.90 -2.38
C LEU A 292 -7.97 -37.66 -2.87
N CYS A 293 -7.06 -37.21 -2.01
CA CYS A 293 -5.65 -37.00 -2.37
C CYS A 293 -4.75 -36.88 -1.12
N ARG A 294 -3.42 -36.94 -1.31
CA ARG A 294 -2.41 -36.79 -0.24
C ARG A 294 -1.43 -35.63 -0.45
N ALA A 295 -1.81 -34.66 -1.28
CA ALA A 295 -1.00 -33.51 -1.63
C ALA A 295 -1.52 -32.22 -0.97
N PRO A 296 -0.66 -31.19 -0.78
CA PRO A 296 -1.10 -29.89 -0.30
C PRO A 296 -2.10 -29.22 -1.24
N VAL A 297 -2.05 -29.51 -2.54
CA VAL A 297 -3.01 -29.05 -3.55
C VAL A 297 -3.32 -30.19 -4.50
N CYS A 298 -4.59 -30.43 -4.80
CA CYS A 298 -5.00 -31.45 -5.76
C CYS A 298 -6.29 -31.07 -6.50
N ALA A 299 -6.39 -31.43 -7.78
CA ALA A 299 -7.61 -31.26 -8.57
C ALA A 299 -8.35 -32.59 -8.67
N MET A 300 -9.61 -32.61 -8.25
CA MET A 300 -10.44 -33.83 -8.18
C MET A 300 -11.79 -33.57 -8.85
N ARG A 301 -12.34 -34.56 -9.56
CA ARG A 301 -13.70 -34.46 -10.09
C ARG A 301 -14.74 -34.67 -8.99
N PHE A 302 -15.73 -33.79 -8.95
CA PHE A 302 -16.90 -33.86 -8.07
C PHE A 302 -18.16 -33.78 -8.92
N GLU A 303 -19.16 -34.59 -8.56
CA GLU A 303 -20.47 -34.59 -9.18
C GLU A 303 -21.33 -33.41 -8.70
N LEU A 304 -22.35 -33.07 -9.50
CA LEU A 304 -23.40 -32.11 -9.13
C LEU A 304 -23.92 -32.38 -7.71
N GLY A 305 -24.02 -31.33 -6.92
CA GLY A 305 -24.43 -31.39 -5.51
C GLY A 305 -23.30 -31.03 -4.55
N VAL A 306 -23.51 -31.32 -3.26
CA VAL A 306 -22.61 -30.91 -2.17
C VAL A 306 -21.86 -32.13 -1.61
N THR A 307 -20.55 -32.14 -1.79
CA THR A 307 -19.63 -33.14 -1.24
C THR A 307 -18.86 -32.57 -0.04
N PRO A 308 -19.02 -33.09 1.19
CA PRO A 308 -18.21 -32.68 2.32
C PRO A 308 -16.83 -33.32 2.28
N VAL A 309 -15.81 -32.54 2.60
CA VAL A 309 -14.40 -32.92 2.50
C VAL A 309 -13.71 -32.64 3.83
N LEU A 310 -12.76 -33.49 4.23
CA LEU A 310 -11.92 -33.31 5.42
C LEU A 310 -10.46 -33.34 5.02
N LEU A 311 -9.69 -32.33 5.42
CA LEU A 311 -8.23 -32.33 5.37
C LEU A 311 -7.68 -32.72 6.74
N THR A 312 -6.71 -33.61 6.76
CA THR A 312 -5.87 -33.91 7.92
C THR A 312 -4.41 -33.62 7.57
N VAL A 313 -3.71 -32.90 8.44
CA VAL A 313 -2.28 -32.61 8.29
C VAL A 313 -1.49 -33.15 9.46
N ARG A 314 -0.22 -33.47 9.21
CA ARG A 314 0.75 -33.83 10.24
C ARG A 314 1.99 -32.96 10.09
N ASP A 315 2.57 -32.50 11.19
CA ASP A 315 3.85 -31.80 11.18
C ASP A 315 5.05 -32.72 11.49
N SER A 316 6.25 -32.17 11.34
CA SER A 316 7.53 -32.85 11.53
C SER A 316 7.80 -33.23 12.99
N LEU A 317 7.03 -32.68 13.93
CA LEU A 317 7.06 -33.03 15.35
C LEU A 317 6.03 -34.12 15.69
N GLY A 318 5.27 -34.56 14.69
CA GLY A 318 4.33 -35.67 14.78
C GLY A 318 2.91 -35.27 15.16
N THR A 319 2.63 -33.97 15.34
CA THR A 319 1.30 -33.46 15.72
C THR A 319 0.35 -33.53 14.53
N VAL A 320 -0.89 -33.94 14.77
CA VAL A 320 -1.94 -34.09 13.75
C VAL A 320 -3.06 -33.09 13.99
N SER A 321 -3.59 -32.50 12.92
CA SER A 321 -4.71 -31.56 12.95
C SER A 321 -5.64 -31.80 11.76
N SER A 322 -6.93 -31.56 11.91
CA SER A 322 -7.91 -31.73 10.83
C SER A 322 -8.85 -30.54 10.71
N ASP A 323 -9.21 -30.21 9.48
CA ASP A 323 -10.15 -29.15 9.14
C ASP A 323 -11.09 -29.59 8.00
N GLY A 324 -12.36 -29.19 8.07
CA GLY A 324 -13.42 -29.70 7.18
C GLY A 324 -14.07 -28.60 6.35
N THR A 325 -14.35 -28.91 5.09
CA THR A 325 -14.94 -27.98 4.11
C THR A 325 -15.97 -28.68 3.22
N THR A 326 -16.53 -27.96 2.24
CA THR A 326 -17.49 -28.53 1.27
C THR A 326 -17.11 -28.14 -0.15
N VAL A 327 -17.41 -29.05 -1.08
CA VAL A 327 -17.35 -28.82 -2.52
C VAL A 327 -18.78 -28.87 -3.06
N THR A 328 -19.24 -27.79 -3.69
CA THR A 328 -20.55 -27.68 -4.31
C THR A 328 -20.40 -27.61 -5.83
N VAL A 329 -21.03 -28.50 -6.57
CA VAL A 329 -21.09 -28.43 -8.04
C VAL A 329 -22.52 -28.13 -8.46
N THR A 330 -22.76 -27.16 -9.35
CA THR A 330 -24.11 -26.76 -9.80
C THR A 330 -24.25 -26.68 -11.32
N ASP A 331 -25.50 -26.67 -11.82
CA ASP A 331 -25.87 -26.76 -13.24
C ASP A 331 -25.63 -25.47 -14.07
N GLY A 332 -25.09 -24.41 -13.45
CA GLY A 332 -24.70 -23.17 -14.12
C GLY A 332 -25.84 -22.18 -14.41
N TYR A 333 -27.09 -22.46 -14.02
CA TYR A 333 -28.18 -21.48 -14.12
C TYR A 333 -28.23 -20.56 -12.90
N LEU A 334 -28.14 -19.26 -13.16
CA LEU A 334 -28.25 -18.23 -12.13
C LEU A 334 -29.53 -17.41 -12.34
N PRO A 335 -30.25 -17.03 -11.27
CA PRO A 335 -31.51 -16.32 -11.44
C PRO A 335 -31.41 -14.92 -12.09
N GLY A 336 -32.41 -14.50 -12.86
CA GLY A 336 -32.45 -13.20 -13.55
C GLY A 336 -32.01 -13.26 -15.01
N VAL A 337 -31.65 -12.11 -15.58
CA VAL A 337 -31.16 -11.98 -16.96
C VAL A 337 -29.83 -11.23 -16.99
N TRP A 338 -29.02 -11.52 -18.00
CA TRP A 338 -27.77 -10.81 -18.23
C TRP A 338 -27.96 -9.66 -19.22
N CYS A 339 -27.73 -8.42 -18.77
CA CYS A 339 -27.92 -7.23 -19.58
C CYS A 339 -26.59 -6.59 -19.95
N THR A 340 -26.41 -6.31 -21.24
CA THR A 340 -25.25 -5.63 -21.82
C THR A 340 -25.68 -4.26 -22.32
N PHE A 341 -24.85 -3.24 -22.08
CA PHE A 341 -25.12 -1.84 -22.38
C PHE A 341 -24.04 -1.29 -23.31
N GLN A 342 -24.46 -0.50 -24.27
CA GLN A 342 -23.57 0.06 -25.29
C GLN A 342 -23.95 1.50 -25.61
N ARG A 343 -22.95 2.38 -25.70
CA ARG A 343 -23.12 3.75 -26.20
C ARG A 343 -23.26 3.74 -27.73
N ARG A 344 -24.22 4.50 -28.28
CA ARG A 344 -24.46 4.61 -29.73
C ARG A 344 -24.09 6.03 -30.22
N PRO A 345 -22.99 6.22 -30.98
CA PRO A 345 -22.59 7.54 -31.46
C PRO A 345 -23.42 8.08 -32.64
N ASP A 346 -24.08 7.20 -33.42
CA ASP A 346 -24.37 7.44 -34.84
C ASP A 346 -25.83 7.27 -35.30
N GLN A 347 -26.82 7.05 -34.41
CA GLN A 347 -28.17 6.65 -34.86
C GLN A 347 -29.32 7.43 -34.21
N ARG A 348 -30.16 8.04 -35.07
CA ARG A 348 -31.48 8.64 -34.76
C ARG A 348 -32.52 7.56 -34.39
N GLY A 349 -32.36 6.90 -33.25
CA GLY A 349 -33.43 6.12 -32.61
C GLY A 349 -33.92 4.84 -33.33
N ALA A 350 -33.24 4.34 -34.35
CA ALA A 350 -33.71 3.17 -35.11
C ALA A 350 -33.69 1.84 -34.31
N VAL A 351 -34.81 1.11 -34.37
CA VAL A 351 -34.98 -0.25 -33.82
C VAL A 351 -34.13 -1.22 -34.64
N VAL A 352 -33.15 -1.88 -34.02
CA VAL A 352 -32.37 -2.94 -34.66
C VAL A 352 -32.99 -4.28 -34.25
N ALA A 353 -33.49 -5.06 -35.21
CA ALA A 353 -34.05 -6.38 -34.94
C ALA A 353 -33.02 -7.31 -34.23
N PRO A 354 -33.46 -8.24 -33.36
CA PRO A 354 -32.56 -9.17 -32.65
C PRO A 354 -31.59 -9.94 -33.55
N SER A 355 -31.98 -10.21 -34.81
CA SER A 355 -31.18 -10.89 -35.84
C SER A 355 -30.09 -10.01 -36.49
N VAL A 356 -30.25 -8.68 -36.47
CA VAL A 356 -29.27 -7.70 -36.99
C VAL A 356 -28.23 -7.37 -35.93
N TRP A 357 -28.62 -7.37 -34.64
CA TRP A 357 -27.69 -7.30 -33.50
C TRP A 357 -26.67 -8.45 -33.47
N ALA A 358 -27.00 -9.61 -34.03
CA ALA A 358 -26.07 -10.75 -34.14
C ALA A 358 -25.02 -10.56 -35.24
N ARG A 359 -25.23 -9.65 -36.21
CA ARG A 359 -24.34 -9.38 -37.34
C ARG A 359 -23.51 -8.09 -37.20
N LEU A 360 -23.78 -7.27 -36.18
CA LEU A 360 -22.95 -6.11 -35.83
C LEU A 360 -21.63 -6.60 -35.19
N SER A 361 -20.73 -7.06 -36.04
CA SER A 361 -19.33 -7.31 -35.68
C SER A 361 -18.66 -5.97 -35.34
N LYS A 362 -18.45 -5.73 -34.03
CA LYS A 362 -17.69 -4.61 -33.42
C LYS A 362 -18.50 -3.30 -33.31
N PRO A 363 -19.05 -2.94 -32.13
CA PRO A 363 -18.21 -2.74 -30.96
C PRO A 363 -18.67 -3.55 -29.74
N PRO A 364 -17.75 -3.96 -28.86
CA PRO A 364 -18.10 -4.72 -27.68
C PRO A 364 -18.82 -3.82 -26.65
N ALA A 365 -19.77 -4.40 -25.91
CA ALA A 365 -20.52 -3.72 -24.85
C ALA A 365 -19.57 -2.96 -23.91
N SER A 366 -19.95 -1.74 -23.50
CA SER A 366 -19.16 -0.88 -22.62
C SER A 366 -19.47 -1.09 -21.13
N TRP A 367 -20.52 -1.87 -20.82
CA TRP A 367 -20.92 -2.22 -19.47
C TRP A 367 -21.84 -3.45 -19.49
N ALA A 368 -21.85 -4.25 -18.43
CA ALA A 368 -22.80 -5.34 -18.26
C ALA A 368 -23.21 -5.51 -16.80
N THR A 369 -24.41 -6.00 -16.56
CA THR A 369 -24.82 -6.42 -15.23
C THR A 369 -25.90 -7.48 -15.30
N ARG A 370 -25.97 -8.32 -14.27
CA ARG A 370 -27.12 -9.15 -14.00
C ARG A 370 -28.27 -8.26 -13.49
N LEU A 371 -29.46 -8.44 -14.04
CA LEU A 371 -30.70 -7.90 -13.50
C LEU A 371 -31.56 -9.03 -12.98
N THR A 372 -32.08 -8.88 -11.78
CA THR A 372 -32.94 -9.86 -11.10
C THR A 372 -34.39 -9.79 -11.61
N SER A 373 -34.76 -8.64 -12.17
CA SER A 373 -35.96 -8.35 -12.96
C SER A 373 -35.59 -7.29 -14.00
N VAL A 374 -36.23 -7.29 -15.17
CA VAL A 374 -36.05 -6.17 -16.10
C VAL A 374 -37.03 -5.07 -15.71
N ASP A 375 -36.57 -4.15 -14.88
CA ASP A 375 -37.25 -2.90 -14.54
C ASP A 375 -36.19 -1.80 -14.38
N LEU A 376 -35.94 -1.08 -15.46
CA LEU A 376 -34.93 -0.03 -15.55
C LEU A 376 -35.61 1.33 -15.62
N GLU A 377 -35.52 2.08 -14.53
CA GLU A 377 -35.96 3.49 -14.46
C GLU A 377 -34.79 4.46 -14.63
N ARG A 378 -33.56 3.98 -14.44
CA ARG A 378 -32.32 4.76 -14.57
C ARG A 378 -31.22 3.86 -15.13
N LEU A 379 -30.34 4.45 -15.95
CA LEU A 379 -29.12 3.79 -16.41
C LEU A 379 -27.93 4.21 -15.54
N PRO A 380 -26.91 3.33 -15.38
CA PRO A 380 -25.67 3.69 -14.67
C PRO A 380 -24.95 4.88 -15.33
N VAL A 381 -24.23 5.70 -14.56
CA VAL A 381 -23.31 6.70 -15.13
C VAL A 381 -22.15 5.95 -15.82
N PRO A 382 -21.77 6.27 -17.08
CA PRO A 382 -22.09 7.47 -17.87
C PRO A 382 -23.27 7.35 -18.87
N PHE A 383 -24.07 6.30 -18.80
CA PHE A 383 -25.15 6.01 -19.76
C PHE A 383 -26.44 6.79 -19.52
N ALA A 384 -26.61 7.40 -18.35
CA ALA A 384 -27.84 8.11 -17.98
C ALA A 384 -28.30 9.14 -19.03
N SER A 385 -27.39 9.97 -19.55
CA SER A 385 -27.68 11.02 -20.53
C SER A 385 -27.34 10.66 -21.99
N ALA A 386 -26.68 9.53 -22.22
CA ALA A 386 -26.19 9.14 -23.55
C ALA A 386 -27.28 8.45 -24.40
N ALA A 387 -27.05 8.40 -25.71
CA ALA A 387 -27.74 7.45 -26.59
C ALA A 387 -27.21 6.03 -26.31
N VAL A 388 -28.11 5.10 -25.99
CA VAL A 388 -27.76 3.80 -25.42
C VAL A 388 -28.57 2.69 -26.06
N GLY A 389 -27.92 1.57 -26.35
CA GLY A 389 -28.54 0.28 -26.60
C GLY A 389 -28.36 -0.66 -25.40
N VAL A 390 -29.40 -1.41 -25.05
CA VAL A 390 -29.40 -2.43 -24.01
C VAL A 390 -29.88 -3.75 -24.61
N ARG A 391 -29.16 -4.84 -24.30
CA ARG A 391 -29.59 -6.21 -24.62
C ARG A 391 -29.57 -7.05 -23.36
N CYS A 392 -30.73 -7.49 -22.93
CA CYS A 392 -30.93 -8.45 -21.85
C CYS A 392 -31.19 -9.84 -22.42
N ALA A 393 -30.38 -10.81 -22.05
CA ALA A 393 -30.48 -12.20 -22.50
C ALA A 393 -30.57 -13.14 -21.30
N GLY A 394 -31.42 -14.16 -21.41
CA GLY A 394 -31.59 -15.20 -20.41
C GLY A 394 -32.62 -16.21 -20.91
N HIS A 395 -33.36 -16.77 -19.97
CA HIS A 395 -34.42 -17.72 -20.22
C HIS A 395 -35.60 -17.42 -19.31
N PHE A 396 -36.80 -17.57 -19.86
CA PHE A 396 -38.03 -17.60 -19.10
C PHE A 396 -38.31 -19.03 -18.62
N VAL A 397 -38.53 -19.22 -17.33
CA VAL A 397 -38.94 -20.50 -16.76
C VAL A 397 -40.46 -20.51 -16.70
N ALA A 398 -41.08 -21.29 -17.59
CA ALA A 398 -42.52 -21.52 -17.62
C ALA A 398 -42.87 -22.62 -16.60
N PRO A 399 -43.54 -22.31 -15.48
CA PRO A 399 -43.87 -23.31 -14.46
C PRO A 399 -44.91 -24.34 -14.94
N THR A 400 -45.80 -23.96 -15.86
CA THR A 400 -46.87 -24.82 -16.38
C THR A 400 -47.04 -24.58 -17.87
N ALA A 401 -47.60 -25.56 -18.59
CA ALA A 401 -47.90 -25.40 -20.01
C ALA A 401 -49.17 -24.53 -20.17
N LYS A 402 -49.03 -23.30 -20.66
CA LYS A 402 -50.16 -22.39 -20.93
C LYS A 402 -49.78 -21.27 -21.89
N VAL A 403 -50.78 -20.45 -22.26
CA VAL A 403 -50.56 -19.15 -22.92
C VAL A 403 -50.10 -18.13 -21.88
N TYR A 404 -48.96 -17.50 -22.12
CA TYR A 404 -48.40 -16.43 -21.29
C TYR A 404 -48.54 -15.09 -22.00
N THR A 405 -48.91 -14.05 -21.25
CA THR A 405 -49.03 -12.67 -21.74
C THR A 405 -47.78 -11.89 -21.37
N PHE A 406 -46.92 -11.59 -22.35
CA PHE A 406 -45.74 -10.75 -22.17
C PHE A 406 -46.09 -9.28 -22.38
N ARG A 407 -45.56 -8.42 -21.51
CA ARG A 407 -45.73 -6.96 -21.54
C ARG A 407 -44.37 -6.27 -21.55
N VAL A 408 -44.13 -5.36 -22.47
CA VAL A 408 -42.91 -4.53 -22.50
C VAL A 408 -43.32 -3.06 -22.42
N THR A 409 -42.88 -2.37 -21.38
CA THR A 409 -43.03 -0.92 -21.25
C THR A 409 -41.68 -0.25 -21.53
N ALA A 410 -41.60 0.63 -22.52
CA ALA A 410 -40.36 1.26 -22.92
C ALA A 410 -40.51 2.75 -23.27
N ALA A 411 -39.57 3.59 -22.83
CA ALA A 411 -39.40 4.98 -23.28
C ALA A 411 -38.35 5.04 -24.40
N GLY A 412 -38.70 4.50 -25.57
CA GLY A 412 -37.78 4.30 -26.68
C GLY A 412 -38.12 3.03 -27.47
N ALA A 413 -37.24 2.66 -28.39
CA ALA A 413 -37.36 1.44 -29.18
C ALA A 413 -37.12 0.20 -28.31
N ALA A 414 -37.97 -0.83 -28.40
CA ALA A 414 -37.75 -2.10 -27.70
C ALA A 414 -38.24 -3.31 -28.51
N ALA A 415 -37.62 -4.47 -28.32
CA ALA A 415 -38.10 -5.71 -28.93
C ALA A 415 -37.85 -6.92 -28.02
N LEU A 416 -38.83 -7.81 -27.91
CA LEU A 416 -38.78 -9.04 -27.13
C LEU A 416 -38.84 -10.25 -28.06
N ALA A 417 -37.97 -11.22 -27.83
CA ALA A 417 -37.99 -12.53 -28.45
C ALA A 417 -38.04 -13.63 -27.39
N VAL A 418 -38.87 -14.65 -27.62
CA VAL A 418 -39.04 -15.83 -26.74
C VAL A 418 -38.98 -17.08 -27.62
N LYS A 419 -38.30 -18.14 -27.18
CA LYS A 419 -37.98 -19.33 -28.01
C LYS A 419 -37.25 -18.98 -29.33
N GLY A 420 -36.47 -17.89 -29.32
CA GLY A 420 -35.79 -17.39 -30.53
C GLY A 420 -36.71 -16.75 -31.57
N LYS A 421 -38.03 -16.68 -31.34
CA LYS A 421 -39.00 -16.00 -32.22
C LYS A 421 -39.26 -14.58 -31.71
N ALA A 422 -39.30 -13.61 -32.63
CA ALA A 422 -39.69 -12.25 -32.29
C ALA A 422 -41.17 -12.24 -31.85
N LEU A 423 -41.43 -11.72 -30.65
CA LEU A 423 -42.75 -11.72 -30.02
C LEU A 423 -43.33 -10.30 -29.96
N LEU A 424 -42.50 -9.29 -29.73
CA LEU A 424 -42.90 -7.89 -29.68
C LEU A 424 -41.85 -6.99 -30.33
N THR A 425 -42.31 -5.97 -31.03
CA THR A 425 -41.51 -4.83 -31.49
C THR A 425 -42.26 -3.53 -31.21
N ALA A 426 -41.69 -2.70 -30.36
CA ALA A 426 -42.12 -1.33 -30.08
C ALA A 426 -41.23 -0.38 -30.90
N ARG A 427 -41.79 0.25 -31.95
CA ARG A 427 -41.11 1.31 -32.69
C ARG A 427 -41.22 2.61 -31.88
N GLY A 428 -40.08 3.27 -31.62
CA GLY A 428 -40.12 4.66 -31.18
C GLY A 428 -40.77 5.51 -32.26
N GLY A 429 -41.60 6.49 -31.90
CA GLY A 429 -42.35 7.32 -32.84
C GLY A 429 -41.46 7.79 -33.99
N GLY A 430 -41.76 7.31 -35.20
CA GLY A 430 -41.12 7.73 -36.43
C GLY A 430 -41.90 8.90 -37.01
N GLY A 431 -41.32 10.09 -36.92
CA GLY A 431 -41.74 11.31 -37.61
C GLY A 431 -40.56 12.25 -37.56
N GLY A 432 -40.12 12.75 -38.72
CA GLY A 432 -38.98 13.65 -38.82
C GLY A 432 -39.27 14.92 -38.03
N ASP A 433 -38.65 15.03 -36.86
CA ASP A 433 -38.06 16.24 -36.30
C ASP A 433 -37.44 15.89 -34.94
N ALA A 434 -36.32 16.54 -34.63
CA ALA A 434 -35.61 16.33 -33.38
C ALA A 434 -36.51 16.72 -32.19
N ALA A 435 -36.42 15.96 -31.09
CA ALA A 435 -36.78 16.36 -29.72
C ALA A 435 -38.18 16.03 -29.14
N ALA A 436 -38.92 15.02 -29.60
CA ALA A 436 -40.01 14.45 -28.79
C ALA A 436 -39.50 13.31 -27.90
N ALA A 437 -39.35 13.59 -26.60
CA ALA A 437 -39.19 12.56 -25.56
C ALA A 437 -40.45 11.68 -25.52
N ALA A 438 -40.45 10.56 -26.24
CA ALA A 438 -41.60 9.65 -26.24
C ALA A 438 -41.89 9.16 -24.81
N ALA A 439 -43.09 9.45 -24.31
CA ALA A 439 -43.58 8.91 -23.05
C ALA A 439 -43.51 7.37 -23.07
N PRO A 440 -43.28 6.70 -21.92
CA PRO A 440 -43.18 5.25 -21.89
C PRO A 440 -44.46 4.59 -22.43
N ALA A 441 -44.35 3.83 -23.52
CA ALA A 441 -45.46 3.08 -24.10
C ALA A 441 -45.40 1.61 -23.68
N THR A 442 -46.55 0.97 -23.52
CA THR A 442 -46.67 -0.43 -23.12
C THR A 442 -47.24 -1.28 -24.25
N HIS A 443 -46.54 -2.33 -24.63
CA HIS A 443 -46.97 -3.29 -25.65
C HIS A 443 -47.15 -4.68 -25.05
N THR A 444 -48.15 -5.42 -25.51
CA THR A 444 -48.49 -6.77 -25.01
C THR A 444 -48.61 -7.77 -26.15
N ALA A 445 -48.11 -8.99 -25.95
CA ALA A 445 -48.32 -10.12 -26.85
C ALA A 445 -48.40 -11.42 -26.05
N THR A 446 -49.04 -12.43 -26.63
CA THR A 446 -49.23 -13.73 -26.01
C THR A 446 -48.41 -14.82 -26.72
N MET A 447 -47.95 -15.83 -25.98
CA MET A 447 -47.28 -16.99 -26.56
C MET A 447 -47.60 -18.24 -25.72
N TRP A 448 -47.95 -19.33 -26.39
CA TRP A 448 -48.05 -20.65 -25.75
C TRP A 448 -46.65 -21.21 -25.46
N LEU A 449 -46.39 -21.61 -24.21
CA LEU A 449 -45.15 -22.23 -23.78
C LEU A 449 -45.44 -23.51 -23.01
N PRO A 450 -44.73 -24.63 -23.29
CA PRO A 450 -44.77 -25.80 -22.43
C PRO A 450 -44.02 -25.52 -21.12
N ALA A 451 -44.27 -26.32 -20.09
CA ALA A 451 -43.50 -26.26 -18.85
C ALA A 451 -42.00 -26.47 -19.14
N GLY A 452 -41.13 -25.65 -18.55
CA GLY A 452 -39.68 -25.72 -18.76
C GLY A 452 -39.01 -24.37 -19.04
N THR A 453 -37.74 -24.42 -19.43
CA THR A 453 -36.88 -23.23 -19.61
C THR A 453 -36.79 -22.83 -21.08
N HIS A 454 -37.17 -21.60 -21.41
CA HIS A 454 -37.26 -21.10 -22.80
C HIS A 454 -36.35 -19.89 -23.01
N PRO A 455 -35.53 -19.82 -24.08
CA PRO A 455 -34.69 -18.65 -24.36
C PRO A 455 -35.50 -17.36 -24.44
N LEU A 456 -35.00 -16.30 -23.80
CA LEU A 456 -35.61 -14.97 -23.78
C LEU A 456 -34.54 -13.91 -24.08
N GLN A 457 -34.85 -13.02 -25.02
CA GLN A 457 -34.01 -11.87 -25.35
C GLN A 457 -34.85 -10.60 -25.46
N LEU A 458 -34.47 -9.57 -24.71
CA LEU A 458 -35.07 -8.24 -24.75
C LEU A 458 -34.02 -7.22 -25.18
N THR A 459 -34.36 -6.40 -26.16
CA THR A 459 -33.53 -5.30 -26.65
C THR A 459 -34.24 -3.98 -26.41
N TYR A 460 -33.48 -2.93 -26.12
CA TYR A 460 -33.96 -1.58 -25.88
C TYR A 460 -32.96 -0.57 -26.42
N ALA A 461 -33.45 0.55 -26.97
CA ALA A 461 -32.62 1.65 -27.41
C ALA A 461 -33.29 2.99 -27.13
N LYS A 462 -32.49 3.95 -26.66
CA LYS A 462 -32.92 5.34 -26.47
C LYS A 462 -31.92 6.33 -27.07
N ALA A 463 -32.43 7.51 -27.43
CA ALA A 463 -31.61 8.65 -27.84
C ALA A 463 -30.94 9.34 -26.62
N ALA A 464 -29.95 10.18 -26.90
CA ALA A 464 -29.33 11.03 -25.88
C ALA A 464 -30.38 11.98 -25.29
N GLY A 465 -30.30 12.25 -23.97
CA GLY A 465 -31.25 13.12 -23.26
C GLY A 465 -32.65 12.53 -23.01
N ALA A 466 -33.07 11.46 -23.72
CA ALA A 466 -34.38 10.86 -23.52
C ALA A 466 -34.55 10.19 -22.14
N PRO A 467 -35.76 10.17 -21.55
CA PRO A 467 -36.04 9.48 -20.29
C PRO A 467 -35.73 7.98 -20.39
N THR A 468 -35.45 7.33 -19.25
CA THR A 468 -35.18 5.90 -19.19
C THR A 468 -36.39 5.16 -18.61
N ARG A 469 -36.98 4.26 -19.40
CA ARG A 469 -37.93 3.25 -18.91
C ARG A 469 -37.77 1.99 -19.74
N LEU A 470 -37.54 0.86 -19.10
CA LEU A 470 -37.65 -0.47 -19.71
C LEU A 470 -38.15 -1.46 -18.66
N ARG A 471 -39.37 -1.98 -18.81
CA ARG A 471 -39.95 -2.97 -17.91
C ARG A 471 -40.48 -4.17 -18.69
N LEU A 472 -40.17 -5.37 -18.22
CA LEU A 472 -40.76 -6.62 -18.70
C LEU A 472 -41.79 -7.10 -17.66
N GLY A 473 -43.01 -7.38 -18.12
CA GLY A 473 -44.08 -8.03 -17.38
C GLY A 473 -44.46 -9.35 -18.01
N VAL A 474 -44.93 -10.31 -17.21
CA VAL A 474 -45.58 -11.55 -17.66
C VAL A 474 -46.84 -11.76 -16.82
N ASP A 475 -47.98 -12.00 -17.48
CA ASP A 475 -49.31 -12.20 -16.86
C ASP A 475 -49.67 -11.12 -15.82
N GLY A 476 -49.36 -9.86 -16.13
CA GLY A 476 -49.65 -8.73 -15.22
C GLY A 476 -48.63 -8.51 -14.09
N HIS A 477 -47.66 -9.42 -13.91
CA HIS A 477 -46.64 -9.33 -12.87
C HIS A 477 -45.24 -9.02 -13.44
N THR A 478 -44.37 -8.37 -12.65
CA THR A 478 -42.95 -8.28 -13.01
C THR A 478 -42.28 -9.62 -12.72
N PRO A 479 -41.61 -10.27 -13.69
CA PRO A 479 -40.87 -11.50 -13.44
C PRO A 479 -39.74 -11.26 -12.42
N HIS A 480 -39.72 -12.01 -11.32
CA HIS A 480 -38.80 -11.80 -10.19
C HIS A 480 -37.74 -12.90 -10.03
N ARG A 481 -36.72 -12.53 -9.24
CA ARG A 481 -35.40 -13.12 -8.97
C ARG A 481 -35.31 -14.63 -8.70
N TYR A 482 -36.38 -15.40 -8.54
CA TYR A 482 -36.25 -16.79 -8.08
C TYR A 482 -37.13 -17.82 -8.77
N ARG A 483 -37.95 -17.44 -9.76
CA ARG A 483 -38.97 -18.36 -10.30
C ARG A 483 -39.20 -18.34 -11.81
N SER A 484 -38.94 -17.22 -12.49
CA SER A 484 -39.37 -17.07 -13.89
C SER A 484 -38.31 -16.55 -14.84
N LEU A 485 -37.16 -16.06 -14.36
CA LEU A 485 -36.02 -15.67 -15.20
C LEU A 485 -34.74 -16.32 -14.69
N VAL A 486 -33.97 -16.93 -15.59
CA VAL A 486 -32.62 -17.48 -15.32
C VAL A 486 -31.69 -17.18 -16.49
N TYR A 487 -30.39 -17.04 -16.25
CA TYR A 487 -29.38 -16.99 -17.30
C TYR A 487 -28.31 -18.04 -17.03
N ARG A 488 -27.70 -18.58 -18.09
CA ARG A 488 -26.55 -19.47 -17.95
C ARG A 488 -25.31 -18.63 -17.74
N ASP A 489 -24.62 -18.80 -16.62
CA ASP A 489 -23.45 -17.99 -16.31
C ASP A 489 -22.34 -18.18 -17.35
N ASN A 490 -22.14 -19.41 -17.84
CA ASN A 490 -21.11 -19.74 -18.83
C ASN A 490 -21.35 -19.16 -20.24
N ALA A 491 -22.59 -18.81 -20.56
CA ALA A 491 -22.96 -18.20 -21.84
C ALA A 491 -22.66 -16.69 -21.86
N VAL A 492 -22.38 -16.10 -20.70
CA VAL A 492 -22.09 -14.67 -20.58
C VAL A 492 -20.69 -14.33 -21.09
N VAL A 493 -20.61 -13.27 -21.89
CA VAL A 493 -19.34 -12.65 -22.30
C VAL A 493 -18.88 -11.71 -21.17
N PRO A 494 -17.67 -11.88 -20.60
CA PRO A 494 -17.15 -10.97 -19.60
C PRO A 494 -17.06 -9.55 -20.18
N THR A 495 -17.24 -8.53 -19.36
CA THR A 495 -17.23 -7.12 -19.80
C THR A 495 -16.39 -6.29 -18.85
N LEU A 496 -15.40 -5.55 -19.37
CA LEU A 496 -14.65 -4.54 -18.63
C LEU A 496 -15.51 -3.31 -18.41
N HIS A 497 -15.53 -2.82 -17.19
CA HIS A 497 -16.24 -1.60 -16.80
C HIS A 497 -15.29 -0.41 -16.71
N TYR A 498 -14.21 -0.54 -15.94
CA TYR A 498 -13.20 0.50 -15.80
C TYR A 498 -11.89 -0.07 -15.25
N LEU A 499 -10.82 0.70 -15.42
CA LEU A 499 -9.47 0.41 -14.95
C LEU A 499 -9.08 1.44 -13.87
N SER A 500 -8.36 1.02 -12.84
CA SER A 500 -7.91 1.93 -11.78
C SER A 500 -6.59 1.47 -11.17
N VAL A 501 -5.83 2.40 -10.58
CA VAL A 501 -4.62 2.10 -9.82
C VAL A 501 -5.00 1.95 -8.34
N PRO A 502 -4.74 0.80 -7.70
CA PRO A 502 -5.09 0.58 -6.30
C PRO A 502 -4.17 1.35 -5.34
N THR A 503 -4.75 2.00 -4.33
CA THR A 503 -4.02 2.69 -3.26
C THR A 503 -3.25 1.69 -2.37
N GLY A 504 -2.00 2.00 -2.02
CA GLY A 504 -1.19 1.18 -1.10
C GLY A 504 -0.62 -0.12 -1.70
N ARG A 505 -0.66 -0.29 -3.02
CA ARG A 505 -0.07 -1.44 -3.73
C ARG A 505 1.11 -1.00 -4.62
N PRO A 506 1.97 -1.94 -5.05
CA PRO A 506 3.01 -1.65 -6.05
C PRO A 506 2.37 -1.01 -7.29
N TYR A 507 2.99 0.06 -7.81
CA TYR A 507 2.44 0.86 -8.90
C TYR A 507 2.28 0.08 -10.23
N ASP A 508 2.81 -1.14 -10.32
CA ASP A 508 2.74 -2.01 -11.50
C ASP A 508 1.55 -2.95 -11.45
N VAL A 509 0.65 -2.76 -10.49
CA VAL A 509 -0.59 -3.50 -10.37
C VAL A 509 -1.74 -2.63 -10.86
N LEU A 510 -2.40 -3.09 -11.92
CA LEU A 510 -3.66 -2.52 -12.40
C LEU A 510 -4.83 -3.25 -11.75
N LYS A 511 -5.78 -2.49 -11.19
CA LYS A 511 -7.10 -3.02 -10.79
C LYS A 511 -8.04 -2.94 -11.99
N VAL A 512 -8.36 -4.11 -12.53
CA VAL A 512 -9.30 -4.32 -13.62
C VAL A 512 -10.68 -4.59 -13.01
N THR A 513 -11.66 -3.74 -13.28
CA THR A 513 -13.04 -3.91 -12.77
C THR A 513 -13.98 -4.23 -13.93
N GLY A 514 -14.90 -5.16 -13.72
CA GLY A 514 -15.86 -5.55 -14.73
C GLY A 514 -16.95 -6.46 -14.19
N ALA A 515 -17.60 -7.18 -15.09
CA ALA A 515 -18.69 -8.10 -14.79
C ALA A 515 -18.44 -9.48 -15.43
N ALA A 516 -18.96 -10.51 -14.76
CA ALA A 516 -18.78 -11.93 -15.11
C ALA A 516 -17.32 -12.40 -15.17
N PHE A 517 -16.44 -11.78 -14.36
CA PHE A 517 -15.10 -12.29 -14.15
C PHE A 517 -15.09 -13.55 -13.28
N ARG A 518 -14.38 -14.59 -13.71
CA ARG A 518 -14.23 -15.89 -13.03
C ARG A 518 -12.83 -16.12 -12.48
N ARG A 519 -12.69 -17.19 -11.69
CA ARG A 519 -11.38 -17.73 -11.29
C ARG A 519 -10.64 -18.17 -12.57
N ASP A 520 -9.36 -17.82 -12.69
CA ASP A 520 -8.46 -18.13 -13.82
C ASP A 520 -8.61 -17.30 -15.11
N GLU A 521 -9.29 -16.16 -15.07
CA GLU A 521 -9.25 -15.22 -16.19
C GLU A 521 -7.87 -14.57 -16.37
N ALA A 522 -7.47 -14.39 -17.62
CA ALA A 522 -6.19 -13.81 -17.97
C ALA A 522 -6.38 -12.37 -18.49
N VAL A 523 -5.66 -11.43 -17.90
CA VAL A 523 -5.61 -10.03 -18.37
C VAL A 523 -4.54 -9.91 -19.45
N TYR A 524 -4.82 -9.12 -20.48
CA TYR A 524 -3.90 -8.83 -21.57
C TYR A 524 -3.80 -7.33 -21.79
N PHE A 525 -2.61 -6.89 -22.19
CA PHE A 525 -2.32 -5.52 -22.62
C PHE A 525 -1.79 -5.60 -24.05
N ASP A 526 -2.54 -5.08 -25.04
CA ASP A 526 -2.27 -5.24 -26.48
C ASP A 526 -1.91 -6.70 -26.87
N GLY A 527 -2.65 -7.66 -26.32
CA GLY A 527 -2.44 -9.08 -26.59
C GLY A 527 -1.31 -9.74 -25.78
N VAL A 528 -0.55 -8.99 -24.98
CA VAL A 528 0.47 -9.54 -24.06
C VAL A 528 -0.18 -9.97 -22.75
N LYS A 529 -0.06 -11.26 -22.41
CA LYS A 529 -0.62 -11.83 -21.17
C LYS A 529 0.08 -11.26 -19.93
N ALA A 530 -0.70 -10.75 -18.99
CA ALA A 530 -0.23 -10.20 -17.71
C ALA A 530 -0.24 -11.25 -16.59
N ALA A 531 0.63 -11.07 -15.59
CA ALA A 531 0.66 -11.89 -14.39
C ALA A 531 -0.43 -11.45 -13.41
N THR A 532 -1.29 -12.36 -12.95
CA THR A 532 -2.31 -12.06 -11.95
C THR A 532 -1.70 -11.98 -10.54
N VAL A 533 -2.04 -10.95 -9.78
CA VAL A 533 -1.55 -10.75 -8.41
C VAL A 533 -2.48 -11.46 -7.43
N ARG A 534 -1.95 -12.44 -6.69
CA ARG A 534 -2.66 -13.11 -5.59
C ARG A 534 -2.37 -12.36 -4.29
N ASP A 535 -3.38 -11.79 -3.64
CA ASP A 535 -3.29 -11.49 -2.20
C ASP A 535 -3.54 -12.79 -1.42
N GLY A 536 -3.10 -12.89 -0.17
CA GLY A 536 -3.18 -14.09 0.66
C GLY A 536 -4.60 -14.65 0.94
N ALA A 537 -5.63 -14.19 0.21
CA ALA A 537 -6.97 -14.76 0.12
C ALA A 537 -7.22 -15.54 -1.20
N GLY A 538 -6.24 -15.60 -2.12
CA GLY A 538 -6.32 -16.46 -3.31
C GLY A 538 -7.44 -16.12 -4.30
N SER A 539 -7.24 -15.04 -5.07
CA SER A 539 -7.89 -14.70 -6.36
C SER A 539 -9.01 -13.65 -6.32
N THR A 540 -8.98 -12.75 -7.32
CA THR A 540 -10.12 -12.14 -8.02
C THR A 540 -11.48 -12.24 -7.31
N THR A 541 -12.00 -11.14 -6.76
CA THR A 541 -13.42 -11.10 -6.37
C THR A 541 -14.30 -11.11 -7.63
N PRO A 542 -15.57 -11.54 -7.56
CA PRO A 542 -16.50 -11.41 -8.66
C PRO A 542 -16.50 -9.95 -9.18
N GLY A 543 -16.02 -9.75 -10.40
CA GLY A 543 -15.92 -8.43 -11.03
C GLY A 543 -14.65 -7.61 -10.75
N THR A 544 -13.60 -8.17 -10.13
CA THR A 544 -12.29 -7.48 -10.03
C THR A 544 -11.12 -8.44 -10.22
N ILE A 545 -10.16 -8.05 -11.06
CA ILE A 545 -8.87 -8.72 -11.25
C ILE A 545 -7.74 -7.74 -10.98
N TYR A 546 -6.71 -8.17 -10.24
CA TYR A 546 -5.45 -7.41 -10.11
C TYR A 546 -4.41 -8.03 -11.03
N ALA A 547 -3.92 -7.27 -12.00
CA ALA A 547 -2.94 -7.74 -12.97
C ALA A 547 -1.70 -6.87 -12.93
N ARG A 548 -0.53 -7.50 -12.98
CA ARG A 548 0.74 -6.80 -13.11
C ARG A 548 0.91 -6.36 -14.55
N VAL A 549 1.10 -5.06 -14.78
CA VAL A 549 1.39 -4.48 -16.10
C VAL A 549 2.61 -5.21 -16.68
N PRO A 550 2.52 -5.79 -17.89
CA PRO A 550 3.65 -6.45 -18.50
C PRO A 550 4.86 -5.50 -18.59
N PRO A 551 6.06 -5.96 -18.21
CA PRO A 551 7.25 -5.14 -18.33
C PRO A 551 7.46 -4.74 -19.79
N ARG A 552 7.89 -3.48 -20.03
CA ARG A 552 8.21 -2.85 -21.34
C ARG A 552 7.07 -2.18 -22.11
N LEU A 553 5.83 -2.23 -21.62
CA LEU A 553 4.76 -1.44 -22.21
C LEU A 553 4.81 0.00 -21.70
N VAL A 554 4.78 0.98 -22.61
CA VAL A 554 4.75 2.42 -22.33
C VAL A 554 3.82 3.08 -23.34
N GLY A 555 3.11 4.12 -22.93
CA GLY A 555 2.16 4.82 -23.81
C GLY A 555 0.75 4.23 -23.72
N ARG A 556 -0.07 4.48 -24.75
CA ARG A 556 -1.45 3.99 -24.79
C ARG A 556 -1.47 2.51 -25.18
N VAL A 557 -2.17 1.71 -24.40
CA VAL A 557 -2.40 0.28 -24.63
C VAL A 557 -3.87 -0.04 -24.46
N THR A 558 -4.32 -1.13 -25.07
CA THR A 558 -5.66 -1.69 -24.89
C THR A 558 -5.63 -2.83 -23.89
N VAL A 559 -6.36 -2.70 -22.80
CA VAL A 559 -6.52 -3.76 -21.81
C VAL A 559 -7.73 -4.61 -22.15
N THR A 560 -7.56 -5.92 -22.18
CA THR A 560 -8.64 -6.92 -22.37
C THR A 560 -8.53 -8.02 -21.32
N VAL A 561 -9.63 -8.72 -21.06
CA VAL A 561 -9.63 -9.97 -20.27
C VAL A 561 -10.11 -11.09 -21.17
N ARG A 562 -9.46 -12.25 -21.08
CA ARG A 562 -9.88 -13.49 -21.76
C ARG A 562 -10.33 -14.50 -20.74
N SER A 563 -11.53 -15.04 -20.94
CA SER A 563 -12.07 -16.13 -20.14
C SER A 563 -11.41 -17.47 -20.48
N ALA A 564 -11.57 -18.44 -19.57
CA ALA A 564 -11.08 -19.82 -19.77
C ALA A 564 -11.67 -20.51 -21.01
N ASN A 565 -12.90 -20.14 -21.43
CA ASN A 565 -13.54 -20.63 -22.66
C ASN A 565 -13.17 -19.82 -23.93
N GLY A 566 -12.10 -19.02 -23.89
CA GLY A 566 -11.53 -18.34 -25.05
C GLY A 566 -12.21 -17.04 -25.48
N ARG A 567 -13.28 -16.60 -24.80
CA ARG A 567 -14.00 -15.36 -25.12
C ARG A 567 -13.25 -14.14 -24.54
N SER A 568 -13.16 -13.06 -25.32
CA SER A 568 -12.48 -11.83 -24.91
C SER A 568 -13.47 -10.71 -24.60
N THR A 569 -13.16 -9.85 -23.63
CA THR A 569 -13.95 -8.66 -23.27
C THR A 569 -13.90 -7.56 -24.34
N ASN A 570 -14.64 -6.47 -24.11
CA ASN A 570 -14.27 -5.16 -24.66
C ASN A 570 -12.83 -4.77 -24.28
N GLY A 571 -12.21 -3.94 -25.13
CA GLY A 571 -10.94 -3.29 -24.84
C GLY A 571 -11.16 -1.95 -24.16
N LEU A 572 -10.44 -1.69 -23.06
CA LEU A 572 -10.39 -0.35 -22.45
C LEU A 572 -9.00 0.26 -22.67
N PRO A 573 -8.92 1.52 -23.15
CA PRO A 573 -7.65 2.19 -23.27
C PRO A 573 -7.06 2.49 -21.89
N PHE A 574 -5.76 2.28 -21.75
CA PHE A 574 -4.99 2.61 -20.56
C PHE A 574 -3.69 3.28 -20.99
N ARG A 575 -3.25 4.32 -20.29
CA ARG A 575 -1.93 4.92 -20.53
C ARG A 575 -0.97 4.39 -19.47
N ILE A 576 0.03 3.65 -19.91
CA ILE A 576 1.15 3.27 -19.07
C ILE A 576 2.16 4.41 -19.10
N LEU A 577 2.38 4.99 -17.92
CA LEU A 577 3.28 6.12 -17.77
C LEU A 577 4.74 5.65 -17.90
N ALA A 578 5.52 6.41 -18.66
CA ALA A 578 6.95 6.16 -18.78
C ALA A 578 7.62 6.29 -17.40
N ALA A 579 8.73 5.58 -17.21
CA ALA A 579 9.61 5.89 -16.09
C ALA A 579 10.00 7.36 -16.20
N GLY A 580 9.54 8.19 -15.26
CA GLY A 580 9.77 9.63 -15.31
C GLY A 580 8.53 10.51 -15.27
N GLU A 581 7.40 10.04 -15.77
CA GLU A 581 6.16 10.80 -15.69
C GLU A 581 5.65 10.84 -14.23
N ALA A 582 5.02 11.95 -13.83
CA ALA A 582 4.42 12.07 -12.50
C ALA A 582 3.36 10.96 -12.32
N GLY A 583 3.57 10.06 -11.36
CA GLY A 583 2.74 8.87 -11.15
C GLY A 583 3.24 7.58 -11.82
N GLY A 584 4.40 7.58 -12.49
CA GLY A 584 5.01 6.41 -13.14
C GLY A 584 5.62 5.38 -12.18
N THR A 585 5.61 4.12 -12.62
CA THR A 585 5.61 2.93 -11.76
C THR A 585 6.94 2.18 -11.60
N LEU A 586 7.88 2.31 -12.53
CA LEU A 586 8.94 1.29 -12.70
C LEU A 586 10.29 1.62 -12.03
N ALA A 587 10.47 2.83 -11.47
CA ALA A 587 11.74 3.16 -10.79
C ALA A 587 11.74 2.68 -9.33
N ARG A 588 12.55 1.67 -9.01
CA ARG A 588 12.74 1.14 -7.65
C ARG A 588 14.19 0.73 -7.41
N PHE A 589 14.63 0.76 -6.16
CA PHE A 589 15.85 0.09 -5.73
C PHE A 589 15.52 -1.32 -5.20
N GLY A 590 16.47 -2.23 -5.36
CA GLY A 590 16.38 -3.61 -4.93
C GLY A 590 16.62 -3.78 -3.45
N ALA A 591 16.81 -5.03 -3.05
CA ALA A 591 17.15 -5.35 -1.67
C ALA A 591 18.45 -4.62 -1.29
N PRO A 592 18.51 -4.04 -0.08
CA PRO A 592 19.74 -3.47 0.45
C PRO A 592 20.79 -4.57 0.57
N THR A 593 22.01 -4.22 0.19
CA THR A 593 23.19 -5.08 0.34
C THR A 593 24.31 -4.28 0.96
N ALA A 594 25.33 -4.94 1.50
CA ALA A 594 26.59 -4.30 1.81
C ALA A 594 27.50 -4.39 0.58
N LEU A 595 28.39 -3.42 0.41
CA LEU A 595 29.50 -3.54 -0.53
C LEU A 595 30.27 -4.83 -0.22
N ALA A 596 30.53 -5.66 -1.22
CA ALA A 596 31.07 -7.00 -0.99
C ALA A 596 32.60 -6.99 -0.91
N ALA A 597 33.16 -7.80 -0.01
CA ALA A 597 34.60 -8.07 0.01
C ALA A 597 35.01 -9.01 -1.13
N PRO A 598 36.29 -9.01 -1.57
CA PRO A 598 36.76 -9.90 -2.64
C PRO A 598 36.48 -11.39 -2.36
N ALA A 599 36.61 -11.82 -1.11
CA ALA A 599 36.38 -13.20 -0.68
C ALA A 599 34.90 -13.53 -0.39
N GLY A 600 33.97 -12.60 -0.64
CA GLY A 600 32.56 -12.70 -0.26
C GLY A 600 32.26 -12.10 1.13
N GLY A 601 30.97 -11.90 1.41
CA GLY A 601 30.52 -11.21 2.62
C GLY A 601 30.63 -9.68 2.53
N ALA A 602 30.23 -8.99 3.60
CA ALA A 602 30.30 -7.53 3.67
C ALA A 602 31.74 -7.04 3.82
N TRP A 603 32.14 -6.07 3.02
CA TRP A 603 33.42 -5.37 3.17
C TRP A 603 33.36 -4.47 4.41
N ALA A 604 34.18 -4.81 5.40
CA ALA A 604 34.27 -4.07 6.64
C ALA A 604 35.06 -2.77 6.45
N ILE A 605 34.53 -1.68 6.99
CA ILE A 605 35.20 -0.38 7.03
C ILE A 605 34.85 0.33 8.32
N ASP A 606 35.85 0.93 8.97
CA ASP A 606 35.67 1.47 10.31
C ASP A 606 35.12 2.89 10.28
N ALA A 607 33.97 3.04 10.94
CA ALA A 607 33.27 4.32 11.13
C ALA A 607 33.24 5.20 9.86
N PRO A 608 32.72 4.70 8.72
CA PRO A 608 32.66 5.48 7.49
C PRO A 608 31.68 6.66 7.64
N THR A 609 32.03 7.82 7.07
CA THR A 609 31.31 9.09 7.28
C THR A 609 30.79 9.70 5.98
N ALA A 610 31.66 9.75 4.97
CA ALA A 610 31.45 10.43 3.70
C ALA A 610 31.81 9.53 2.53
N VAL A 611 31.08 9.64 1.41
CA VAL A 611 31.37 8.90 0.17
C VAL A 611 31.32 9.80 -1.05
N ALA A 612 32.25 9.59 -1.98
CA ALA A 612 32.20 10.16 -3.32
C ALA A 612 32.87 9.21 -4.33
N PHE A 613 32.37 9.19 -5.56
CA PHE A 613 33.08 8.55 -6.66
C PHE A 613 34.02 9.55 -7.33
N GLY A 614 35.29 9.18 -7.43
CA GLY A 614 36.31 9.97 -8.11
C GLY A 614 36.15 9.93 -9.63
N PRO A 615 36.82 10.86 -10.34
CA PRO A 615 36.82 10.85 -11.81
C PRO A 615 37.58 9.65 -12.40
N ASP A 616 38.39 8.97 -11.59
CA ASP A 616 39.04 7.68 -11.90
C ASP A 616 38.08 6.47 -11.76
N GLY A 617 36.84 6.69 -11.32
CA GLY A 617 35.82 5.67 -11.13
C GLY A 617 35.92 4.91 -9.81
N ARG A 618 36.87 5.24 -8.93
CA ARG A 618 37.02 4.61 -7.62
C ARG A 618 36.12 5.26 -6.57
N LEU A 619 35.76 4.49 -5.54
CA LEU A 619 35.01 4.97 -4.39
C LEU A 619 35.97 5.51 -3.34
N TYR A 620 35.76 6.74 -2.90
CA TYR A 620 36.51 7.38 -1.82
C TYR A 620 35.62 7.51 -0.59
N VAL A 621 36.12 7.07 0.56
CA VAL A 621 35.36 7.00 1.81
C VAL A 621 36.12 7.73 2.91
N GLY A 622 35.50 8.74 3.51
CA GLY A 622 35.98 9.37 4.74
C GLY A 622 35.66 8.51 5.96
N THR A 623 36.49 8.59 7.01
CA THR A 623 36.32 7.84 8.26
C THR A 623 36.55 8.74 9.47
N LEU A 624 36.02 8.34 10.63
CA LEU A 624 36.27 9.06 11.90
C LEU A 624 37.70 8.87 12.45
N ALA A 625 38.40 7.78 12.11
CA ALA A 625 39.61 7.37 12.85
C ALA A 625 40.86 7.10 11.98
N ALA A 626 40.73 6.98 10.65
CA ALA A 626 41.81 6.41 9.83
C ALA A 626 42.23 7.25 8.61
N GLY A 627 41.44 8.24 8.21
CA GLY A 627 41.66 9.03 7.00
C GLY A 627 40.71 8.67 5.85
N VAL A 628 41.22 8.68 4.62
CA VAL A 628 40.46 8.38 3.41
C VAL A 628 40.80 6.98 2.92
N VAL A 629 39.78 6.14 2.76
CA VAL A 629 39.90 4.82 2.12
C VAL A 629 39.48 4.95 0.66
N VAL A 630 40.28 4.40 -0.24
CA VAL A 630 40.01 4.33 -1.68
C VAL A 630 39.77 2.88 -2.06
N ALA A 631 38.63 2.59 -2.67
CA ALA A 631 38.25 1.27 -3.13
C ALA A 631 38.02 1.26 -4.64
N ASP A 632 38.67 0.32 -5.34
CA ASP A 632 38.29 -0.05 -6.70
C ASP A 632 37.08 -1.00 -6.61
N VAL A 633 35.93 -0.52 -7.05
CA VAL A 633 34.65 -1.23 -6.93
C VAL A 633 34.18 -1.62 -8.32
N ASP A 634 33.87 -2.91 -8.50
CA ASP A 634 33.14 -3.35 -9.68
C ASP A 634 31.71 -2.77 -9.65
N PRO A 635 31.31 -1.90 -10.59
CA PRO A 635 29.98 -1.30 -10.54
C PRO A 635 28.85 -2.29 -10.83
N ALA A 636 29.13 -3.43 -11.48
CA ALA A 636 28.12 -4.42 -11.83
C ALA A 636 27.82 -5.36 -10.65
N THR A 637 28.86 -5.79 -9.93
CA THR A 637 28.72 -6.73 -8.80
C THR A 637 28.76 -6.06 -7.43
N HIS A 638 29.16 -4.79 -7.36
CA HIS A 638 29.39 -4.03 -6.13
C HIS A 638 30.41 -4.72 -5.20
N THR A 639 31.40 -5.37 -5.80
CA THR A 639 32.51 -6.03 -5.10
C THR A 639 33.74 -5.15 -5.11
N VAL A 640 34.40 -5.01 -3.96
CA VAL A 640 35.72 -4.38 -3.85
C VAL A 640 36.74 -5.32 -4.49
N ARG A 641 37.49 -4.82 -5.47
CA ARG A 641 38.59 -5.55 -6.12
C ARG A 641 39.92 -5.30 -5.43
N SER A 642 40.14 -4.06 -5.03
CA SER A 642 41.31 -3.63 -4.27
C SER A 642 40.97 -2.39 -3.44
N SER A 643 41.72 -2.18 -2.37
CA SER A 643 41.59 -0.97 -1.55
C SER A 643 42.94 -0.50 -1.05
N CYS A 644 43.06 0.80 -0.86
CA CYS A 644 44.22 1.48 -0.32
C CYS A 644 43.75 2.72 0.47
N GLY A 645 44.64 3.49 1.07
CA GLY A 645 44.23 4.67 1.85
C GLY A 645 45.22 5.81 1.83
N SER A 646 44.87 6.87 2.56
CA SER A 646 45.77 7.99 2.86
C SER A 646 46.76 7.71 4.00
N GLY A 647 46.52 6.64 4.77
CA GLY A 647 47.00 6.59 6.15
C GLY A 647 46.30 7.66 7.01
N SER A 648 46.79 7.83 8.24
CA SER A 648 46.21 8.81 9.17
C SER A 648 46.32 10.24 8.63
N VAL A 649 45.22 10.99 8.72
CA VAL A 649 45.19 12.43 8.42
C VAL A 649 45.59 13.28 9.63
N GLY A 650 45.95 12.64 10.75
CA GLY A 650 46.31 13.27 12.01
C GLY A 650 45.70 12.53 13.20
N ALA A 651 46.31 12.67 14.38
CA ALA A 651 45.80 12.07 15.61
C ALA A 651 44.38 12.59 15.93
N HIS A 652 43.45 11.67 16.17
CA HIS A 652 42.04 11.97 16.48
C HIS A 652 41.32 12.87 15.46
N ARG A 653 41.79 12.86 14.20
CA ARG A 653 41.29 13.74 13.14
C ARG A 653 40.38 12.96 12.20
N SER A 654 39.12 13.37 12.17
CA SER A 654 38.06 12.76 11.35
C SER A 654 38.03 13.37 9.95
N VAL A 655 37.63 12.58 8.96
CA VAL A 655 37.26 13.05 7.62
C VAL A 655 35.74 13.04 7.52
N LEU A 656 35.08 14.16 7.17
CA LEU A 656 33.61 14.28 7.22
C LEU A 656 32.97 14.68 5.88
N GLY A 657 33.78 15.04 4.90
CA GLY A 657 33.36 15.42 3.56
C GLY A 657 34.41 15.01 2.55
N VAL A 658 33.97 14.61 1.36
CA VAL A 658 34.83 14.15 0.26
C VAL A 658 34.26 14.70 -1.04
N ALA A 659 35.09 15.38 -1.83
CA ALA A 659 34.70 15.92 -3.13
C ALA A 659 35.88 16.00 -4.10
N PHE A 660 35.55 16.20 -5.38
CA PHE A 660 36.51 16.36 -6.47
C PHE A 660 36.22 17.66 -7.20
N ASN A 661 37.28 18.41 -7.55
CA ASN A 661 37.16 19.56 -8.42
C ASN A 661 37.05 19.08 -9.88
N PRO A 662 35.90 19.26 -10.56
CA PRO A 662 35.75 18.75 -11.92
C PRO A 662 36.63 19.48 -12.95
N LEU A 663 37.23 20.62 -12.57
CA LEU A 663 38.18 21.36 -13.43
C LEU A 663 39.62 20.83 -13.37
N GLU A 664 39.96 19.98 -12.39
CA GLU A 664 41.34 19.47 -12.24
C GLU A 664 41.57 18.13 -12.91
N TRP A 665 40.50 17.45 -13.33
CA TRP A 665 40.62 16.17 -14.00
C TRP A 665 41.05 16.36 -15.45
N VAL A 666 42.20 15.79 -15.83
CA VAL A 666 42.73 15.74 -17.20
C VAL A 666 43.27 14.34 -17.49
N ALA A 667 43.28 13.94 -18.76
CA ALA A 667 43.72 12.60 -19.14
C ALA A 667 45.19 12.35 -18.75
N GLY A 668 45.42 11.33 -17.91
CA GLY A 668 46.76 10.93 -17.47
C GLY A 668 47.25 11.60 -16.19
N ALA A 669 46.52 12.58 -15.64
CA ALA A 669 46.85 13.15 -14.32
C ALA A 669 46.33 12.26 -13.17
N PRO A 670 47.03 12.23 -12.03
CA PRO A 670 46.51 11.57 -10.84
C PRO A 670 45.24 12.27 -10.33
N ALA A 671 44.30 11.50 -9.78
CA ALA A 671 43.11 12.05 -9.16
C ALA A 671 43.47 12.87 -7.91
N ARG A 672 42.88 14.06 -7.78
CA ARG A 672 43.03 14.93 -6.60
C ARG A 672 41.71 15.00 -5.85
N VAL A 673 41.71 14.55 -4.60
CA VAL A 673 40.54 14.52 -3.72
C VAL A 673 40.66 15.62 -2.67
N TYR A 674 39.55 16.31 -2.44
CA TYR A 674 39.41 17.32 -1.39
C TYR A 674 38.58 16.72 -0.27
N VAL A 675 39.04 16.90 0.97
CA VAL A 675 38.39 16.38 2.15
C VAL A 675 38.29 17.41 3.24
N THR A 676 37.20 17.39 4.00
CA THR A 676 37.10 18.18 5.23
C THR A 676 37.59 17.37 6.40
N THR A 677 38.39 18.00 7.25
CA THR A 677 38.98 17.37 8.42
C THR A 677 38.69 18.15 9.69
N SER A 678 38.43 17.44 10.79
CA SER A 678 38.14 18.03 12.10
C SER A 678 38.48 17.07 13.23
N THR A 679 38.98 17.60 14.34
CA THR A 679 39.06 16.93 15.63
C THR A 679 37.77 17.23 16.38
N LEU A 680 36.91 16.22 16.51
CA LEU A 680 35.65 16.28 17.26
C LEU A 680 35.90 16.13 18.76
N TYR A 681 34.97 16.60 19.59
CA TYR A 681 35.04 16.52 21.07
C TYR A 681 36.41 16.96 21.61
N TRP A 682 36.97 18.01 21.02
CA TRP A 682 38.38 18.33 21.18
C TRP A 682 38.74 18.80 22.59
N GLY A 683 37.82 19.46 23.30
CA GLY A 683 37.98 19.95 24.66
C GLY A 683 37.44 18.96 25.67
N ARG A 684 36.23 18.41 25.45
CA ARG A 684 35.63 17.32 26.26
C ARG A 684 36.62 16.17 26.48
N ASP A 685 37.26 15.72 25.40
CA ASP A 685 38.19 14.58 25.44
C ASP A 685 39.66 15.02 25.58
N LYS A 686 39.92 16.31 25.88
CA LYS A 686 41.27 16.88 26.08
C LYS A 686 42.24 16.63 24.91
N ARG A 687 41.73 16.64 23.68
CA ARG A 687 42.51 16.41 22.45
C ARG A 687 43.22 17.68 21.99
N LEU A 688 42.62 18.86 22.19
CA LEU A 688 43.21 20.16 21.85
C LEU A 688 42.84 21.22 22.91
N PRO A 689 43.70 22.23 23.15
CA PRO A 689 43.35 23.37 24.00
C PRO A 689 42.28 24.24 23.33
N ALA A 690 41.46 24.95 24.12
CA ALA A 690 40.39 25.82 23.60
C ALA A 690 40.88 26.82 22.55
N ALA A 691 42.03 27.44 22.81
CA ALA A 691 42.66 28.38 21.89
C ALA A 691 43.07 27.77 20.54
N ALA A 692 43.02 26.46 20.31
CA ALA A 692 43.24 25.86 18.99
C ALA A 692 42.03 25.03 18.53
N GLY A 693 41.29 24.47 19.49
CA GLY A 693 40.21 23.52 19.29
C GLY A 693 39.05 24.11 18.50
N TRP A 694 38.54 25.29 18.85
CA TRP A 694 37.34 25.81 18.18
C TRP A 694 37.59 26.17 16.71
N ARG A 695 38.84 26.27 16.25
CA ARG A 695 39.24 26.60 14.86
C ARG A 695 40.05 25.49 14.18
N ASN A 696 39.89 24.24 14.62
CA ASN A 696 40.72 23.13 14.16
C ASN A 696 40.32 22.56 12.78
N GLY A 697 39.20 23.02 12.21
CA GLY A 697 38.66 22.53 10.96
C GLY A 697 39.49 22.95 9.74
N ALA A 698 39.57 22.08 8.74
CA ALA A 698 40.29 22.36 7.50
C ALA A 698 39.66 21.68 6.28
N VAL A 699 39.98 22.22 5.09
CA VAL A 699 39.87 21.51 3.81
C VAL A 699 41.27 21.11 3.38
N GLU A 700 41.49 19.83 3.14
CA GLU A 700 42.79 19.28 2.73
C GLU A 700 42.66 18.62 1.36
N ALA A 701 43.68 18.78 0.52
CA ALA A 701 43.79 18.12 -0.77
C ALA A 701 44.79 16.97 -0.70
N TYR A 702 44.42 15.82 -1.24
CA TYR A 702 45.28 14.64 -1.39
C TYR A 702 45.39 14.25 -2.86
N THR A 703 46.56 13.81 -3.28
CA THR A 703 46.83 13.36 -4.66
C THR A 703 47.03 11.84 -4.67
N ALA A 704 46.39 11.18 -5.64
CA ALA A 704 46.57 9.75 -5.88
C ALA A 704 47.99 9.45 -6.36
N VAL A 705 48.59 8.44 -5.77
CA VAL A 705 49.92 7.91 -6.15
C VAL A 705 49.81 6.40 -6.36
N PRO A 706 50.75 5.79 -7.12
CA PRO A 706 50.86 4.34 -7.15
C PRO A 706 50.93 3.78 -5.71
N PRO A 707 50.21 2.69 -5.39
CA PRO A 707 50.20 2.13 -4.05
C PRO A 707 51.63 1.83 -3.55
N ARG A 708 51.94 2.32 -2.35
CA ARG A 708 53.21 2.09 -1.64
C ARG A 708 53.07 0.96 -0.62
N ALA A 709 54.20 0.50 -0.08
CA ALA A 709 54.22 -0.40 1.08
C ALA A 709 53.32 0.16 2.21
N GLY A 710 52.54 -0.71 2.87
CA GLY A 710 51.53 -0.31 3.85
C GLY A 710 50.18 0.13 3.25
N GLY A 711 49.97 -0.02 1.94
CA GLY A 711 48.67 0.22 1.30
C GLY A 711 48.31 1.71 1.15
N VAL A 712 49.29 2.60 1.21
CA VAL A 712 49.08 4.04 1.03
C VAL A 712 49.08 4.40 -0.46
N CYS A 713 48.01 5.04 -0.92
CA CYS A 713 47.84 5.48 -2.31
C CYS A 713 47.33 6.93 -2.43
N LEU A 714 47.17 7.62 -1.30
CA LEU A 714 46.86 9.05 -1.25
C LEU A 714 47.90 9.74 -0.38
N VAL A 715 48.47 10.82 -0.89
CA VAL A 715 49.42 11.67 -0.15
C VAL A 715 48.88 13.08 -0.05
N LYS A 716 49.01 13.69 1.14
CA LYS A 716 48.57 15.07 1.36
C LYS A 716 49.36 16.00 0.44
N ALA A 717 48.64 16.79 -0.36
CA ALA A 717 49.21 17.74 -1.29
C ALA A 717 49.20 19.17 -0.73
N ALA A 718 48.11 19.56 -0.06
CA ALA A 718 47.97 20.88 0.55
C ALA A 718 46.91 20.92 1.64
N THR A 719 47.07 21.81 2.61
CA THR A 719 45.94 22.36 3.36
C THR A 719 45.40 23.53 2.55
N VAL A 720 44.19 23.39 2.01
CA VAL A 720 43.57 24.36 1.10
C VAL A 720 42.90 25.47 1.90
N VAL A 721 42.16 25.10 2.93
CA VAL A 721 41.55 26.03 3.88
C VAL A 721 41.88 25.56 5.29
N SER A 722 42.29 26.46 6.17
CA SER A 722 42.54 26.18 7.60
C SER A 722 41.80 27.17 8.48
N GLY A 723 41.65 26.88 9.77
CA GLY A 723 41.05 27.81 10.74
C GLY A 723 39.51 27.79 10.70
N LEU A 724 38.89 26.75 10.16
CA LEU A 724 37.44 26.64 10.13
C LEU A 724 36.89 26.26 11.50
N PRO A 725 35.74 26.82 11.89
CA PRO A 725 35.27 26.65 13.25
C PRO A 725 34.61 25.27 13.44
N VAL A 726 34.87 24.64 14.59
CA VAL A 726 34.40 23.30 14.97
C VAL A 726 33.90 23.33 16.42
N SER A 727 32.73 22.74 16.69
CA SER A 727 32.20 22.69 18.06
C SER A 727 33.01 21.75 18.91
N ASP A 728 32.94 21.92 20.24
CA ASP A 728 33.48 20.91 21.16
C ASP A 728 32.51 19.71 21.31
N HIS A 729 31.92 19.28 20.19
CA HIS A 729 30.98 18.17 20.12
C HIS A 729 31.10 17.49 18.74
N ASP A 730 29.97 17.14 18.13
CA ASP A 730 29.84 16.48 16.83
C ASP A 730 29.47 17.43 15.67
N HIS A 731 29.37 18.75 15.92
CA HIS A 731 29.17 19.73 14.86
C HIS A 731 30.51 20.23 14.33
N ALA A 732 30.77 20.02 13.05
CA ALA A 732 32.10 20.24 12.47
C ALA A 732 32.02 20.72 11.03
N VAL A 733 33.16 20.66 10.33
CA VAL A 733 33.24 20.95 8.90
C VAL A 733 32.83 19.68 8.14
N ASN A 734 31.64 19.69 7.54
CA ASN A 734 31.01 18.51 6.94
C ASN A 734 31.17 18.50 5.40
N GLY A 735 30.08 18.28 4.66
CA GLY A 735 30.09 18.14 3.21
C GLY A 735 30.60 19.37 2.47
N ILE A 736 31.26 19.11 1.34
CA ILE A 736 31.82 20.10 0.43
C ILE A 736 31.41 19.80 -1.00
N ALA A 737 31.30 20.83 -1.84
CA ALA A 737 31.07 20.64 -3.27
C ALA A 737 31.58 21.82 -4.10
N PHE A 738 32.17 21.51 -5.26
CA PHE A 738 32.61 22.52 -6.23
C PHE A 738 31.46 22.94 -7.15
N ASP A 739 31.35 24.26 -7.36
CA ASP A 739 30.45 24.85 -8.33
C ASP A 739 31.04 24.85 -9.75
N ALA A 740 30.33 25.48 -10.70
CA ALA A 740 30.72 25.57 -12.11
C ALA A 740 31.98 26.41 -12.39
N ARG A 741 32.48 27.19 -11.41
CA ARG A 741 33.71 27.99 -11.52
C ARG A 741 34.92 27.31 -10.89
N GLY A 742 34.70 26.20 -10.19
CA GLY A 742 35.74 25.57 -9.37
C GLY A 742 35.90 26.22 -8.00
N ASP A 743 34.90 26.98 -7.54
CA ASP A 743 34.86 27.51 -6.17
C ASP A 743 34.13 26.54 -5.24
N LEU A 744 34.64 26.39 -4.02
CA LEU A 744 34.19 25.36 -3.07
C LEU A 744 33.09 25.90 -2.15
N PHE A 745 31.97 25.20 -2.05
CA PHE A 745 31.03 25.34 -0.94
C PHE A 745 31.45 24.44 0.21
N ILE A 746 31.40 24.95 1.44
CA ILE A 746 31.81 24.24 2.67
C ILE A 746 30.69 24.34 3.70
N GLN A 747 30.19 23.21 4.20
CA GLN A 747 29.21 23.21 5.28
C GLN A 747 29.90 23.20 6.64
N VAL A 748 29.65 24.25 7.44
CA VAL A 748 30.24 24.44 8.76
C VAL A 748 29.13 24.44 9.80
N GLY A 749 29.19 23.47 10.72
CA GLY A 749 28.24 23.34 11.83
C GLY A 749 28.25 24.54 12.78
N GLY A 750 27.14 24.72 13.49
CA GLY A 750 27.01 25.66 14.60
C GLY A 750 27.60 25.12 15.89
N MET A 751 27.97 26.02 16.80
CA MET A 751 28.54 25.69 18.11
C MET A 751 27.49 25.40 19.17
N SER A 752 26.24 25.72 18.88
CA SER A 752 25.13 25.62 19.82
C SER A 752 23.94 24.87 19.22
N ASN A 753 22.96 24.55 20.07
CA ASN A 753 21.73 23.91 19.61
C ASN A 753 20.81 24.89 18.85
N VAL A 754 20.59 26.08 19.40
CA VAL A 754 19.66 27.12 18.90
C VAL A 754 20.14 28.53 19.23
N GLY A 755 21.45 28.77 19.11
CA GLY A 755 22.08 30.09 19.22
C GLY A 755 22.50 30.51 20.63
N VAL A 756 22.25 29.69 21.65
CA VAL A 756 22.67 29.93 23.04
C VAL A 756 23.59 28.79 23.47
N PRO A 757 24.77 29.08 24.05
CA PRO A 757 25.64 28.07 24.62
C PRO A 757 24.92 27.25 25.69
N SER A 758 25.18 25.94 25.72
CA SER A 758 24.56 25.02 26.67
C SER A 758 25.49 23.86 26.99
N ALA A 759 25.36 23.28 28.18
CA ALA A 759 26.19 22.16 28.61
C ALA A 759 26.18 20.95 27.66
N PRO A 760 25.04 20.54 27.04
CA PRO A 760 25.04 19.46 26.05
C PRO A 760 25.92 19.72 24.80
N PHE A 761 26.29 20.99 24.56
CA PHE A 761 27.16 21.46 23.48
C PHE A 761 28.47 22.07 24.01
N GLU A 762 28.87 21.71 25.25
CA GLU A 762 30.09 22.19 25.91
C GLU A 762 30.19 23.73 26.05
N SER A 763 29.04 24.41 26.07
CA SER A 763 28.92 25.85 26.35
C SER A 763 29.79 26.77 25.46
N LEU A 764 30.07 26.36 24.22
CA LEU A 764 30.80 27.20 23.26
C LEU A 764 29.88 28.20 22.55
N HIS A 765 30.37 29.42 22.35
CA HIS A 765 29.68 30.44 21.57
C HIS A 765 29.89 30.26 20.05
N GLU A 766 28.90 30.69 19.27
CA GLU A 766 29.04 30.78 17.81
C GLU A 766 30.14 31.76 17.42
N SER A 767 30.85 31.49 16.31
CA SER A 767 31.82 32.40 15.70
C SER A 767 31.30 32.96 14.38
N VAL A 768 31.97 33.99 13.84
CA VAL A 768 31.53 34.64 12.59
C VAL A 768 31.43 33.71 11.37
N LEU A 769 32.11 32.56 11.36
CA LEU A 769 32.03 31.57 10.28
C LEU A 769 31.27 30.28 10.62
N SER A 770 30.75 30.13 11.84
CA SER A 770 29.97 28.94 12.23
C SER A 770 28.51 29.02 11.77
N ALA A 771 27.83 27.87 11.78
CA ALA A 771 26.42 27.74 11.40
C ALA A 771 26.10 28.29 9.99
N ALA A 772 26.90 27.90 9.01
CA ALA A 772 26.89 28.51 7.68
C ALA A 772 27.31 27.54 6.56
N THR A 773 26.80 27.82 5.37
CA THR A 773 27.46 27.42 4.12
C THR A 773 28.47 28.52 3.76
N LEU A 774 29.75 28.19 3.76
CA LEU A 774 30.81 29.09 3.30
C LEU A 774 31.08 28.89 1.81
N LYS A 775 31.67 29.92 1.19
CA LYS A 775 32.23 29.90 -0.15
C LYS A 775 33.72 30.20 -0.07
N ALA A 776 34.55 29.31 -0.59
CA ALA A 776 35.97 29.52 -0.81
C ALA A 776 36.21 29.75 -2.31
N GLU A 777 36.78 30.90 -2.66
CA GLU A 777 37.02 31.34 -4.05
C GLU A 777 38.27 30.68 -4.65
N THR A 778 38.33 29.34 -4.61
CA THR A 778 39.47 28.54 -5.06
C THR A 778 39.80 28.69 -6.54
N SER A 779 38.89 29.25 -7.34
CA SER A 779 39.17 29.62 -8.74
C SER A 779 40.25 30.71 -8.89
N LYS A 780 40.60 31.43 -7.82
CA LYS A 780 41.75 32.36 -7.77
C LYS A 780 43.11 31.67 -7.93
N GLY A 781 43.17 30.33 -7.87
CA GLY A 781 44.40 29.57 -8.08
C GLY A 781 45.48 29.94 -7.07
N ALA A 782 46.69 30.27 -7.54
CA ALA A 782 47.81 30.61 -6.65
C ALA A 782 47.59 31.88 -5.82
N ALA A 783 46.67 32.76 -6.21
CA ALA A 783 46.32 33.96 -5.45
C ALA A 783 45.28 33.73 -4.34
N PHE A 784 44.77 32.50 -4.21
CA PHE A 784 43.76 32.15 -3.21
C PHE A 784 44.34 32.13 -1.78
N ASP A 785 43.76 32.92 -0.88
CA ASP A 785 44.06 32.89 0.56
C ASP A 785 42.99 32.13 1.36
N GLY A 786 43.30 30.88 1.70
CA GLY A 786 42.49 30.02 2.57
C GLY A 786 42.94 29.97 4.04
N ALA A 787 43.92 30.78 4.46
CA ALA A 787 44.50 30.73 5.80
C ALA A 787 43.71 31.61 6.79
N ILE A 788 42.60 31.09 7.32
CA ILE A 788 41.71 31.86 8.18
C ILE A 788 42.37 32.12 9.54
N THR A 789 42.43 33.39 9.93
CA THR A 789 42.88 33.86 11.25
C THR A 789 41.86 34.80 11.86
N TYR A 790 41.85 34.90 13.19
CA TYR A 790 40.86 35.66 13.96
C TYR A 790 41.50 36.60 14.98
N THR A 791 40.81 37.69 15.29
CA THR A 791 41.15 38.60 16.38
C THR A 791 39.89 39.01 17.16
N PRO A 792 39.84 38.80 18.50
CA PRO A 792 40.76 37.96 19.28
C PRO A 792 40.72 36.49 18.81
N SER A 793 41.74 35.71 19.15
CA SER A 793 41.86 34.32 18.68
C SER A 793 41.38 33.29 19.70
N ASP A 794 41.21 33.68 20.95
CA ASP A 794 40.85 32.82 22.08
C ASP A 794 39.35 32.84 22.41
N ASP A 795 38.63 33.89 22.02
CA ASP A 795 37.18 34.00 22.21
C ASP A 795 36.42 33.91 20.87
N PRO A 796 35.72 32.80 20.58
CA PRO A 796 34.93 32.67 19.35
C PRO A 796 33.77 33.67 19.25
N ALA A 797 33.22 34.17 20.38
CA ALA A 797 32.09 35.09 20.37
C ALA A 797 32.50 36.50 19.90
N ALA A 798 33.68 36.96 20.33
CA ALA A 798 34.25 38.25 19.93
C ALA A 798 35.13 38.17 18.67
N ALA A 799 35.55 36.97 18.28
CA ALA A 799 36.45 36.72 17.15
C ALA A 799 35.91 37.29 15.83
N VAL A 800 36.69 38.20 15.23
CA VAL A 800 36.50 38.66 13.86
C VAL A 800 37.53 38.00 12.97
N GLN A 801 37.12 37.52 11.80
CA GLN A 801 38.04 37.02 10.78
C GLN A 801 38.93 38.16 10.27
N VAL A 802 40.25 37.99 10.29
CA VAL A 802 41.23 38.99 9.79
C VAL A 802 42.05 38.48 8.60
N GLY A 803 42.31 37.16 8.50
CA GLY A 803 42.95 36.51 7.34
C GLY A 803 42.06 35.47 6.65
N GLY A 804 42.52 34.89 5.54
CA GLY A 804 41.78 33.87 4.79
C GLY A 804 40.51 34.43 4.13
N LYS A 805 40.56 35.69 3.68
CA LYS A 805 39.37 36.48 3.28
C LYS A 805 38.69 35.98 2.00
N ASP A 806 39.34 35.08 1.26
CA ASP A 806 38.73 34.40 0.12
C ASP A 806 37.76 33.28 0.55
N VAL A 807 37.67 33.02 1.86
CA VAL A 807 36.64 32.17 2.47
C VAL A 807 35.67 33.03 3.26
N SER A 808 34.40 33.02 2.85
CA SER A 808 33.37 33.89 3.40
C SER A 808 32.02 33.19 3.55
N VAL A 809 31.12 33.75 4.37
CA VAL A 809 29.75 33.25 4.51
C VAL A 809 28.98 33.47 3.22
N TRP A 810 28.48 32.39 2.62
CA TRP A 810 27.59 32.45 1.46
C TRP A 810 26.13 32.44 1.87
N ALA A 811 25.77 31.57 2.80
CA ALA A 811 24.45 31.51 3.43
C ALA A 811 24.63 31.12 4.90
N SER A 812 23.77 31.64 5.76
CA SER A 812 23.88 31.50 7.21
C SER A 812 22.65 30.85 7.82
N GLY A 813 22.73 30.50 9.10
CA GLY A 813 21.62 29.94 9.85
C GLY A 813 21.32 28.48 9.56
N LEU A 814 22.34 27.72 9.13
CA LEU A 814 22.30 26.25 9.08
C LEU A 814 22.88 25.72 10.40
N ARG A 815 22.16 24.84 11.11
CA ARG A 815 22.61 24.35 12.41
C ARG A 815 23.72 23.31 12.27
N ASN A 816 23.51 22.27 11.48
CA ASN A 816 24.50 21.24 11.20
C ASN A 816 24.16 20.58 9.87
N SER A 817 24.64 21.19 8.79
CA SER A 817 24.43 20.71 7.43
C SER A 817 25.51 19.70 7.06
N LEU A 818 25.12 18.51 6.62
CA LEU A 818 26.07 17.45 6.24
C LEU A 818 26.31 17.36 4.74
N SER A 819 25.39 17.86 3.91
CA SER A 819 25.51 17.78 2.45
C SER A 819 25.15 19.09 1.77
N VAL A 820 25.92 19.44 0.72
CA VAL A 820 25.64 20.53 -0.20
C VAL A 820 25.74 20.03 -1.64
N LEU A 821 24.83 20.48 -2.50
CA LEU A 821 24.69 19.98 -3.86
C LEU A 821 24.43 21.14 -4.84
N PRO A 822 25.46 21.58 -5.59
CA PRO A 822 25.26 22.28 -6.84
C PRO A 822 24.56 21.36 -7.84
N HIS A 823 23.35 21.71 -8.22
CA HIS A 823 22.46 20.88 -9.03
C HIS A 823 22.46 21.33 -10.49
N SER A 824 22.20 20.40 -11.42
CA SER A 824 22.21 20.71 -12.85
C SER A 824 21.26 21.85 -13.23
N ASN A 825 20.15 22.04 -12.53
CA ASN A 825 19.22 23.16 -12.76
C ASN A 825 19.76 24.56 -12.38
N GLY A 826 21.03 24.66 -11.96
CA GLY A 826 21.69 25.92 -11.59
C GLY A 826 21.41 26.40 -10.16
N GLN A 827 20.63 25.65 -9.38
CA GLN A 827 20.42 25.93 -7.96
C GLN A 827 21.43 25.17 -7.09
N VAL A 828 21.58 25.62 -5.84
CA VAL A 828 22.33 24.90 -4.80
C VAL A 828 21.37 24.45 -3.72
N TYR A 829 21.46 23.19 -3.31
CA TYR A 829 20.63 22.61 -2.25
C TYR A 829 21.49 22.12 -1.09
N ALA A 830 20.94 22.15 0.12
CA ALA A 830 21.57 21.55 1.29
C ALA A 830 20.53 20.91 2.20
N THR A 831 20.95 19.85 2.89
CA THR A 831 20.23 19.29 4.04
C THR A 831 20.73 19.95 5.32
N ASP A 832 19.87 20.24 6.28
CA ASP A 832 20.27 20.80 7.57
C ASP A 832 19.51 20.14 8.71
N ASN A 833 20.24 19.71 9.75
CA ASN A 833 19.61 19.06 10.89
C ASN A 833 18.86 20.07 11.76
N GLY A 834 17.68 19.68 12.22
CA GLY A 834 16.91 20.45 13.19
C GLY A 834 17.58 20.51 14.56
N PRO A 835 17.06 21.36 15.47
CA PRO A 835 17.51 21.36 16.85
C PRO A 835 17.11 20.07 17.57
N ASN A 836 17.75 19.84 18.72
CA ASN A 836 17.36 18.81 19.67
C ASN A 836 16.53 19.45 20.81
N VAL A 837 15.32 18.95 21.05
CA VAL A 837 14.54 19.33 22.24
C VAL A 837 15.31 19.03 23.52
N GLY A 838 15.38 19.99 24.43
CA GLY A 838 16.04 19.90 25.74
C GLY A 838 17.52 20.25 25.73
N PHE A 839 18.11 20.67 24.61
CA PHE A 839 19.55 20.91 24.46
C PHE A 839 19.96 22.38 24.67
N GLY A 840 19.14 23.18 25.36
CA GLY A 840 19.50 24.53 25.78
C GLY A 840 18.44 25.59 25.47
N ALA A 841 18.60 26.77 26.05
CA ALA A 841 17.70 27.90 25.85
C ALA A 841 17.67 28.36 24.38
N VAL A 842 16.54 28.88 23.92
CA VAL A 842 16.37 29.42 22.56
C VAL A 842 16.79 30.88 22.53
N SER A 843 17.61 31.28 21.56
CA SER A 843 17.97 32.69 21.37
C SER A 843 16.76 33.47 20.84
N THR A 844 16.31 34.49 21.57
CA THR A 844 15.17 35.35 21.20
C THR A 844 15.62 36.75 20.76
N SER A 845 16.78 37.21 21.23
CA SER A 845 17.47 38.40 20.74
C SER A 845 18.98 38.25 20.93
N CYS A 846 19.76 39.31 20.66
CA CYS A 846 21.21 39.26 20.81
C CYS A 846 21.63 39.14 22.29
N THR A 847 20.76 39.55 23.20
CA THR A 847 21.02 39.64 24.64
C THR A 847 20.04 38.82 25.47
N THR A 848 18.95 38.32 24.90
CA THR A 848 17.90 37.58 25.62
C THR A 848 17.69 36.18 25.06
N SER A 849 17.26 35.29 25.95
CA SER A 849 16.98 33.88 25.66
C SER A 849 15.68 33.47 26.35
N ALA A 850 15.02 32.43 25.84
CA ALA A 850 13.84 31.83 26.48
C ALA A 850 14.10 30.35 26.81
N SER A 851 13.32 29.80 27.74
CA SER A 851 13.32 28.36 28.02
C SER A 851 13.08 27.57 26.74
N ASP A 852 13.65 26.36 26.67
CA ASP A 852 13.55 25.52 25.49
C ASP A 852 12.10 25.13 25.22
N LYS A 853 11.46 25.85 24.30
CA LYS A 853 10.13 25.56 23.75
C LYS A 853 10.24 25.02 22.33
N THR A 854 11.40 24.50 21.91
CA THR A 854 11.52 23.86 20.60
C THR A 854 10.62 22.62 20.61
N SER A 855 9.48 22.73 19.93
CA SER A 855 8.50 21.63 19.85
C SER A 855 8.73 20.74 18.61
N VAL A 856 9.81 20.98 17.86
CA VAL A 856 10.00 20.45 16.51
C VAL A 856 11.47 20.10 16.25
N ASN A 857 11.81 18.83 16.40
CA ASN A 857 13.02 18.24 15.82
C ASN A 857 12.69 17.89 14.36
N THR A 858 12.90 18.84 13.44
CA THR A 858 12.64 18.61 12.01
C THR A 858 13.82 19.12 11.19
N ASP A 859 14.28 18.28 10.29
CA ASP A 859 15.36 18.61 9.36
C ASP A 859 14.80 19.38 8.16
N LYS A 860 15.68 20.06 7.44
CA LYS A 860 15.30 20.97 6.35
C LYS A 860 15.98 20.55 5.06
N LEU A 861 15.24 20.53 3.95
CA LEU A 861 15.82 20.72 2.63
C LEU A 861 15.80 22.22 2.32
N LEU A 862 16.97 22.79 2.08
CA LEU A 862 17.18 24.21 1.85
C LEU A 862 17.60 24.46 0.40
N ARG A 863 17.10 25.57 -0.17
CA ARG A 863 17.70 26.20 -1.34
C ARG A 863 18.67 27.25 -0.86
N ILE A 864 19.94 27.12 -1.22
CA ILE A 864 21.03 27.97 -0.78
C ILE A 864 21.26 29.07 -1.80
N THR A 865 21.17 30.32 -1.37
CA THR A 865 21.40 31.52 -2.19
C THR A 865 22.34 32.47 -1.46
N ARG A 866 23.03 33.33 -2.20
CA ARG A 866 23.93 34.32 -1.59
C ARG A 866 23.17 35.20 -0.58
N GLY A 867 23.67 35.29 0.63
CA GLY A 867 23.12 36.10 1.72
C GLY A 867 21.86 35.56 2.39
N SER A 868 21.38 34.35 2.06
CA SER A 868 20.18 33.81 2.72
C SER A 868 20.45 33.32 4.14
N PHE A 869 19.52 33.61 5.05
CA PHE A 869 19.53 33.14 6.45
C PHE A 869 18.49 32.02 6.66
N HIS A 870 18.86 30.91 7.30
CA HIS A 870 18.02 29.70 7.40
C HIS A 870 17.57 29.32 8.81
N GLY A 871 17.65 30.28 9.74
CA GLY A 871 16.92 30.28 11.00
C GLY A 871 17.70 29.88 12.25
N HIS A 872 18.88 29.24 12.13
CA HIS A 872 19.76 29.04 13.29
C HIS A 872 20.45 30.35 13.70
N PRO A 873 20.39 30.80 14.96
CA PRO A 873 20.96 32.09 15.32
C PRO A 873 22.48 32.06 15.39
N ASN A 874 23.11 33.19 15.07
CA ASN A 874 24.52 33.46 15.32
C ASN A 874 24.68 34.90 15.81
N ARG A 875 24.90 35.05 17.12
CA ARG A 875 25.00 36.36 17.77
C ARG A 875 26.25 37.15 17.34
N ALA A 876 27.34 36.47 16.97
CA ALA A 876 28.54 37.13 16.44
C ALA A 876 28.28 37.84 15.09
N ARG A 877 27.25 37.40 14.34
CA ARG A 877 26.77 38.06 13.11
C ARG A 877 25.54 38.94 13.28
N LYS A 878 25.09 39.19 14.52
CA LYS A 878 23.82 39.87 14.82
C LYS A 878 22.59 39.14 14.24
N GLU A 879 22.69 37.85 13.95
CA GLU A 879 21.59 36.98 13.51
C GLU A 879 20.92 36.36 14.74
N CYS A 880 20.20 37.18 15.51
CA CYS A 880 20.07 36.90 16.93
C CYS A 880 18.87 36.04 17.39
N ALA A 881 17.87 35.84 16.52
CA ALA A 881 16.64 35.15 16.90
C ALA A 881 16.45 33.86 16.12
N TYR A 882 16.06 32.79 16.81
CA TYR A 882 15.75 31.51 16.18
C TYR A 882 14.47 31.60 15.35
N VAL A 883 14.54 31.12 14.12
CA VAL A 883 13.37 31.00 13.23
C VAL A 883 13.04 29.53 13.06
N ALA A 884 11.90 29.12 13.63
CA ALA A 884 11.42 27.76 13.51
C ALA A 884 11.05 27.42 12.05
N PRO A 885 11.41 26.22 11.54
CA PRO A 885 11.26 25.89 10.11
C PRO A 885 9.81 25.79 9.62
N ASN A 886 8.86 25.62 10.54
CA ASN A 886 7.43 25.51 10.24
C ASN A 886 6.67 26.83 10.45
N LYS A 887 7.36 27.92 10.76
CA LYS A 887 6.76 29.25 10.97
C LYS A 887 7.17 30.19 9.84
N PRO A 888 6.20 30.87 9.19
CA PRO A 888 6.51 31.93 8.24
C PRO A 888 7.39 33.00 8.90
N SER A 889 8.38 33.51 8.17
CA SER A 889 9.29 34.55 8.65
C SER A 889 9.67 35.49 7.51
N LYS A 890 9.90 36.77 7.84
CA LYS A 890 10.51 37.73 6.92
C LYS A 890 12.04 37.65 6.90
N LEU A 891 12.63 37.05 7.94
CA LEU A 891 14.08 36.94 8.11
C LEU A 891 14.68 35.74 7.38
N ALA A 892 13.92 34.65 7.27
CA ALA A 892 14.38 33.40 6.66
C ALA A 892 13.37 32.91 5.62
N PRO A 893 13.80 32.59 4.38
CA PRO A 893 12.93 31.94 3.42
C PRO A 893 12.51 30.55 3.94
N PRO A 894 11.29 30.10 3.61
CA PRO A 894 10.83 28.79 4.04
C PRO A 894 11.71 27.67 3.44
N PRO A 895 11.93 26.57 4.19
CA PRO A 895 12.58 25.40 3.63
C PRO A 895 11.76 24.85 2.45
N LEU A 896 12.44 24.23 1.48
CA LEU A 896 11.78 23.56 0.35
C LEU A 896 10.94 22.36 0.80
N SER A 897 11.42 21.67 1.84
CA SER A 897 10.71 20.58 2.48
C SER A 897 11.17 20.45 3.92
N LEU A 898 10.23 20.09 4.78
CA LEU A 898 10.52 19.52 6.09
C LEU A 898 10.88 18.04 5.91
N LEU A 899 11.85 17.57 6.68
CA LEU A 899 12.43 16.23 6.59
C LEU A 899 12.41 15.56 7.96
N ALA A 900 12.37 14.23 7.97
CA ALA A 900 12.52 13.49 9.21
C ALA A 900 13.92 13.74 9.82
N PRO A 901 14.06 13.74 11.16
CA PRO A 901 15.35 13.90 11.82
C PRO A 901 16.43 12.96 11.29
N SER A 902 17.66 13.50 11.22
CA SER A 902 18.85 12.86 10.68
C SER A 902 18.75 12.53 9.18
N THR A 903 18.10 13.40 8.40
CA THR A 903 18.17 13.38 6.94
C THR A 903 19.38 14.17 6.47
N ASN A 904 20.45 13.44 6.13
CA ASN A 904 21.80 13.97 6.02
C ASN A 904 22.31 13.93 4.58
N GLY A 905 22.23 12.76 3.93
CA GLY A 905 22.74 12.56 2.58
C GLY A 905 21.87 13.22 1.51
N LEU A 906 22.50 13.79 0.48
CA LEU A 906 21.85 14.45 -0.64
C LEU A 906 22.63 14.20 -1.93
N VAL A 907 21.95 13.75 -2.99
CA VAL A 907 22.56 13.61 -4.33
C VAL A 907 21.53 13.87 -5.43
N GLU A 908 21.99 14.39 -6.58
CA GLU A 908 21.19 14.49 -7.79
C GLU A 908 21.17 13.14 -8.53
N VAL A 909 19.99 12.73 -8.98
CA VAL A 909 19.89 11.61 -9.93
C VAL A 909 20.34 12.10 -11.31
N ARG A 910 21.50 11.64 -11.77
CA ARG A 910 22.02 11.93 -13.12
C ARG A 910 22.03 10.71 -14.05
N SER A 911 21.68 9.54 -13.53
CA SER A 911 21.70 8.29 -14.28
C SER A 911 20.45 8.09 -15.14
N ASN A 912 20.64 7.56 -16.34
CA ASN A 912 19.57 7.05 -17.21
C ASN A 912 19.09 5.65 -16.83
N ILE A 913 19.52 5.10 -15.69
CA ILE A 913 19.13 3.75 -15.27
C ILE A 913 17.61 3.61 -15.26
N PHE A 914 16.86 4.65 -14.89
CA PHE A 914 15.40 4.64 -14.96
C PHE A 914 14.87 5.30 -16.25
N ALA A 915 15.50 5.01 -17.39
CA ALA A 915 15.24 5.62 -18.71
C ALA A 915 15.32 7.17 -18.70
N GLY A 916 16.16 7.71 -17.82
CA GLY A 916 16.29 9.16 -17.57
C GLY A 916 15.12 9.79 -16.84
N GLY A 917 14.07 9.04 -16.53
CA GLY A 917 12.87 9.58 -15.91
C GLY A 917 13.07 10.27 -14.56
N LEU A 918 14.05 9.80 -13.79
CA LEU A 918 14.37 10.40 -12.49
C LEU A 918 15.44 11.49 -12.58
N LYS A 919 15.99 11.80 -13.78
CA LYS A 919 17.05 12.80 -13.93
C LYS A 919 16.63 14.16 -13.35
N GLY A 920 17.58 14.84 -12.71
CA GLY A 920 17.35 16.14 -12.06
C GLY A 920 16.46 16.08 -10.80
N SER A 921 16.13 14.88 -10.33
CA SER A 921 15.46 14.70 -9.02
C SER A 921 16.51 14.57 -7.92
N LEU A 922 16.11 14.87 -6.68
CA LEU A 922 16.95 14.72 -5.51
C LEU A 922 16.68 13.37 -4.82
N LEU A 923 17.74 12.66 -4.48
CA LEU A 923 17.69 11.59 -3.50
C LEU A 923 18.20 12.11 -2.17
N LEU A 924 17.48 11.79 -1.10
CA LEU A 924 17.82 12.18 0.27
C LEU A 924 17.88 10.95 1.17
N SER A 925 18.91 10.86 2.00
CA SER A 925 19.12 9.73 2.90
C SER A 925 18.93 10.12 4.35
N LYS A 926 17.98 9.46 5.00
CA LYS A 926 17.80 9.47 6.44
C LYS A 926 18.68 8.39 7.07
N TYR A 927 19.59 8.83 7.92
CA TYR A 927 20.42 7.98 8.76
C TYR A 927 19.62 7.44 9.96
N ALA A 928 20.02 6.25 10.44
CA ALA A 928 19.54 5.66 11.69
C ALA A 928 20.65 4.82 12.30
N GLY A 929 21.19 5.23 13.46
CA GLY A 929 22.33 4.57 14.09
C GLY A 929 22.17 3.06 14.32
N GLY A 930 21.00 2.62 14.78
CA GLY A 930 20.70 1.19 15.03
C GLY A 930 19.59 0.61 14.14
N GLY A 931 19.16 1.32 13.10
CA GLY A 931 18.03 0.93 12.26
C GLY A 931 18.35 1.01 10.78
N HIS A 932 17.36 0.76 9.94
CA HIS A 932 17.58 0.70 8.50
C HIS A 932 17.72 2.07 7.82
N GLY A 933 17.19 3.14 8.42
CA GLY A 933 17.15 4.47 7.79
C GLY A 933 16.08 4.56 6.71
N ARG A 934 16.20 5.52 5.77
CA ARG A 934 15.26 5.67 4.65
C ARG A 934 15.85 6.46 3.49
N LEU A 935 15.54 6.07 2.26
CA LEU A 935 15.86 6.81 1.05
C LEU A 935 14.59 7.45 0.48
N HIS A 936 14.63 8.77 0.30
CA HIS A 936 13.55 9.56 -0.28
C HIS A 936 13.94 10.08 -1.65
N LEU A 937 12.98 10.14 -2.57
CA LEU A 937 13.07 10.82 -3.86
C LEU A 937 12.16 12.05 -3.82
N LEU A 938 12.75 13.21 -4.07
CA LEU A 938 12.05 14.48 -4.21
C LEU A 938 12.18 14.98 -5.66
N ARG A 939 11.06 15.29 -6.28
CA ARG A 939 11.03 16.00 -7.56
C ARG A 939 10.92 17.48 -7.35
N LEU A 940 11.71 18.21 -8.11
CA LEU A 940 11.71 19.66 -8.12
C LEU A 940 10.80 20.18 -9.25
N SER A 941 10.32 21.42 -9.09
CA SER A 941 9.74 22.19 -10.20
C SER A 941 10.80 22.46 -11.26
N ALA A 942 10.37 22.79 -12.49
CA ALA A 942 11.28 23.05 -13.61
C ALA A 942 12.33 24.14 -13.29
N ASP A 943 11.95 25.16 -12.52
CA ASP A 943 12.84 26.23 -12.05
C ASP A 943 13.69 25.86 -10.82
N GLY A 944 13.48 24.68 -10.24
CA GLY A 944 14.17 24.19 -9.06
C GLY A 944 13.76 24.85 -7.73
N LYS A 945 12.73 25.69 -7.70
CA LYS A 945 12.40 26.49 -6.51
C LYS A 945 11.38 25.86 -5.58
N ARG A 946 10.78 24.71 -5.95
CA ARG A 946 9.76 24.01 -5.14
C ARG A 946 9.89 22.50 -5.25
N VAL A 947 9.48 21.78 -4.21
CA VAL A 947 9.26 20.32 -4.29
C VAL A 947 7.85 20.06 -4.83
N VAL A 948 7.77 19.31 -5.93
CA VAL A 948 6.52 18.95 -6.60
C VAL A 948 5.96 17.64 -6.07
N SER A 949 6.84 16.69 -5.72
CA SER A 949 6.44 15.42 -5.13
C SER A 949 7.56 14.83 -4.27
N SER A 950 7.18 14.11 -3.22
CA SER A 950 8.08 13.33 -2.37
C SER A 950 7.60 11.88 -2.29
N ARG A 951 8.54 10.93 -2.34
CA ARG A 951 8.27 9.49 -2.30
C ARG A 951 9.39 8.77 -1.56
N VAL A 952 9.03 7.74 -0.79
CA VAL A 952 10.01 6.79 -0.25
C VAL A 952 10.43 5.81 -1.35
N MET A 953 11.73 5.69 -1.59
CA MET A 953 12.31 4.79 -2.60
C MET A 953 12.79 3.48 -1.99
N ALA A 954 13.29 3.53 -0.76
CA ALA A 954 13.71 2.37 0.02
C ALA A 954 13.55 2.66 1.52
N ASN A 955 13.21 1.65 2.31
CA ASN A 955 13.22 1.70 3.77
C ASN A 955 14.63 1.47 4.34
N HIS A 956 15.65 1.92 3.60
CA HIS A 956 17.06 1.82 3.95
C HIS A 956 17.77 3.12 3.56
N GLY A 957 18.75 3.56 4.35
CA GLY A 957 19.55 4.76 4.11
C GLY A 957 20.70 4.88 5.11
N GLY A 958 21.75 5.61 4.76
CA GLY A 958 22.90 5.88 5.61
C GLY A 958 23.21 7.37 5.76
N LEU A 959 24.43 7.68 6.21
CA LEU A 959 24.83 9.02 6.65
C LEU A 959 24.91 10.03 5.49
N THR A 960 25.81 9.81 4.53
CA THR A 960 25.91 10.56 3.27
C THR A 960 25.59 9.63 2.10
N ILE A 961 25.40 10.14 0.89
CA ILE A 961 25.12 9.30 -0.28
C ILE A 961 25.86 9.76 -1.53
N ALA A 962 26.23 8.78 -2.35
CA ALA A 962 26.67 8.97 -3.72
C ALA A 962 25.96 7.98 -4.64
N MET A 963 25.86 8.30 -5.93
CA MET A 963 25.43 7.34 -6.94
C MET A 963 26.65 6.73 -7.64
N SER A 964 26.69 5.40 -7.70
CA SER A 964 27.69 4.67 -8.49
C SER A 964 27.43 4.80 -10.00
N PRO A 965 28.41 4.50 -10.86
CA PRO A 965 28.22 4.48 -12.31
C PRO A 965 27.06 3.57 -12.78
N SER A 966 26.80 2.48 -12.06
CA SER A 966 25.68 1.57 -12.33
C SER A 966 24.29 2.14 -12.01
N GLY A 967 24.23 3.31 -11.36
CA GLY A 967 23.00 3.90 -10.85
C GLY A 967 22.58 3.41 -9.46
N ALA A 968 23.37 2.55 -8.81
CA ALA A 968 23.15 2.18 -7.41
C ALA A 968 23.46 3.34 -6.46
N VAL A 969 22.69 3.47 -5.38
CA VAL A 969 22.98 4.42 -4.29
C VAL A 969 23.91 3.75 -3.28
N VAL A 970 24.99 4.44 -2.93
CA VAL A 970 26.02 3.98 -1.99
C VAL A 970 26.02 4.91 -0.79
N SER A 971 26.09 4.36 0.43
CA SER A 971 25.95 5.15 1.66
C SER A 971 26.71 4.57 2.85
N PRO A 972 27.43 5.38 3.65
CA PRO A 972 28.03 4.93 4.90
C PRO A 972 27.01 4.51 5.95
N LEU A 973 27.22 3.32 6.51
CA LEU A 973 26.56 2.84 7.72
C LEU A 973 27.58 2.88 8.86
N ALA A 974 27.77 4.09 9.42
CA ALA A 974 28.86 4.40 10.34
C ALA A 974 28.95 3.43 11.54
N GLN A 975 27.80 3.13 12.17
CA GLN A 975 27.73 2.23 13.34
C GLN A 975 27.79 0.74 12.96
N GLN A 976 27.42 0.39 11.74
CA GLN A 976 27.45 -0.98 11.23
C GLN A 976 28.81 -1.35 10.61
N ARG A 977 29.75 -0.40 10.52
CA ARG A 977 31.09 -0.59 9.91
C ARG A 977 31.02 -1.11 8.47
N GLN A 978 30.08 -0.58 7.69
CA GLN A 978 29.76 -1.06 6.35
C GLN A 978 29.41 0.09 5.41
N ILE A 979 29.46 -0.20 4.11
CA ILE A 979 28.89 0.63 3.06
C ILE A 979 27.61 -0.04 2.54
N LEU A 980 26.46 0.63 2.72
CA LEU A 980 25.19 0.24 2.13
C LEU A 980 25.25 0.43 0.61
N VAL A 981 24.71 -0.54 -0.11
CA VAL A 981 24.44 -0.47 -1.55
C VAL A 981 22.95 -0.76 -1.77
N LEU A 982 22.29 0.18 -2.43
CA LEU A 982 20.93 0.04 -2.94
C LEU A 982 21.01 -0.07 -4.47
N PRO A 983 21.05 -1.30 -5.02
CA PRO A 983 21.12 -1.49 -6.47
C PRO A 983 19.79 -1.09 -7.11
N PRO A 984 19.77 -0.59 -8.36
CA PRO A 984 18.53 -0.38 -9.09
C PRO A 984 17.83 -1.74 -9.32
N ALA A 985 16.58 -1.89 -8.88
CA ALA A 985 15.79 -3.10 -9.11
C ALA A 985 15.06 -3.02 -10.43
N MET A 986 15.79 -3.23 -11.51
CA MET A 986 15.23 -3.37 -12.84
C MET A 986 15.51 -4.76 -13.41
N GLU A 987 14.50 -5.38 -14.02
CA GLU A 987 14.82 -6.25 -15.14
C GLU A 987 15.30 -5.34 -16.26
N PRO A 988 16.49 -5.58 -16.86
CA PRO A 988 16.95 -4.76 -17.96
C PRO A 988 15.83 -4.63 -18.99
N TRP A 989 15.48 -3.38 -19.33
CA TRP A 989 14.59 -3.08 -20.45
C TRP A 989 15.02 -3.95 -21.64
N ILE A 990 14.08 -4.58 -22.36
CA ILE A 990 14.45 -5.52 -23.45
C ILE A 990 15.36 -4.85 -24.48
N GLU A 991 15.27 -3.53 -24.61
CA GLU A 991 16.12 -2.71 -25.47
C GLU A 991 17.57 -2.66 -25.01
N TYR A 992 17.84 -2.52 -23.70
CA TYR A 992 19.19 -2.57 -23.12
C TYR A 992 19.84 -3.96 -23.21
N ARG A 993 19.11 -5.00 -23.62
CA ARG A 993 19.68 -6.33 -23.94
C ARG A 993 19.99 -6.53 -25.41
N ARG A 994 19.51 -5.65 -26.30
CA ARG A 994 19.55 -5.85 -27.76
C ARG A 994 20.33 -4.77 -28.50
N ARG A 995 20.57 -3.61 -27.88
CA ARG A 995 21.32 -2.49 -28.48
C ARG A 995 22.22 -1.82 -27.43
N PRO A 996 23.30 -1.12 -27.84
CA PRO A 996 24.08 -0.28 -26.93
C PRO A 996 23.16 0.67 -26.17
N ALA A 997 23.48 0.92 -24.90
CA ALA A 997 22.74 1.87 -24.07
C ALA A 997 23.67 2.53 -23.05
N VAL A 998 23.65 3.85 -22.98
CA VAL A 998 24.47 4.63 -22.05
C VAL A 998 23.62 4.98 -20.82
N ILE A 999 24.10 4.62 -19.64
CA ILE A 999 23.38 4.80 -18.38
C ILE A 999 23.97 5.95 -17.57
N SER A 1000 25.28 6.14 -17.56
CA SER A 1000 25.92 7.23 -16.85
C SER A 1000 27.23 7.66 -17.48
N VAL A 1001 27.63 8.89 -17.16
CA VAL A 1001 28.90 9.51 -17.53
C VAL A 1001 29.55 10.01 -16.25
N THR A 1002 30.75 9.51 -15.94
CA THR A 1002 31.50 9.90 -14.74
C THR A 1002 32.93 10.33 -15.12
N PRO A 1003 33.40 11.51 -14.69
CA PRO A 1003 32.62 12.56 -14.02
C PRO A 1003 31.56 13.16 -14.95
N ALA A 1004 30.48 13.70 -14.38
CA ALA A 1004 29.35 14.24 -15.14
C ALA A 1004 29.50 15.75 -15.47
N ARG A 1005 30.65 16.34 -15.11
CA ARG A 1005 31.02 17.74 -15.38
C ARG A 1005 32.52 17.80 -15.67
N GLY A 1006 32.94 18.79 -16.44
CA GLY A 1006 34.36 19.01 -16.73
C GLY A 1006 34.60 20.27 -17.54
N ARG A 1007 35.88 20.58 -17.77
CA ARG A 1007 36.33 21.84 -18.38
C ARG A 1007 35.79 22.06 -19.78
N ARG A 1008 35.63 23.32 -20.16
CA ARG A 1008 35.21 23.71 -21.53
C ARG A 1008 36.18 23.24 -22.62
N ALA A 1009 37.48 23.20 -22.30
CA ALA A 1009 38.55 22.87 -23.25
C ALA A 1009 38.60 21.38 -23.66
N GLY A 1010 37.88 20.49 -22.98
CA GLY A 1010 38.01 19.05 -23.20
C GLY A 1010 39.33 18.48 -22.67
N GLY A 1011 39.76 17.34 -23.20
CA GLY A 1011 41.06 16.72 -22.87
C GLY A 1011 41.07 15.84 -21.62
N TYR A 1012 39.92 15.62 -21.00
CA TYR A 1012 39.76 14.74 -19.83
C TYR A 1012 39.02 13.46 -20.18
N VAL A 1013 39.32 12.41 -19.41
CA VAL A 1013 38.71 11.10 -19.60
C VAL A 1013 37.35 11.06 -18.92
N VAL A 1014 36.32 10.62 -19.64
CA VAL A 1014 35.06 10.19 -19.02
C VAL A 1014 34.93 8.69 -19.12
N ARG A 1015 34.28 8.11 -18.11
CA ARG A 1015 33.88 6.72 -18.05
C ARG A 1015 32.38 6.64 -18.27
N LEU A 1016 32.01 5.94 -19.33
CA LEU A 1016 30.63 5.66 -19.73
C LEU A 1016 30.27 4.28 -19.20
N TRP A 1017 29.21 4.21 -18.41
CA TRP A 1017 28.66 2.93 -17.95
C TRP A 1017 27.35 2.65 -18.67
N GLY A 1018 27.09 1.39 -19.02
CA GLY A 1018 25.95 1.03 -19.83
C GLY A 1018 25.77 -0.47 -20.09
N TYR A 1019 25.08 -0.80 -21.17
CA TYR A 1019 24.85 -2.16 -21.63
C TYR A 1019 25.23 -2.31 -23.11
N ASN A 1020 25.68 -3.52 -23.49
CA ASN A 1020 26.09 -3.88 -24.85
C ASN A 1020 27.16 -2.97 -25.46
N LEU A 1021 28.14 -2.55 -24.65
CA LEU A 1021 29.20 -1.63 -25.07
C LEU A 1021 30.47 -2.33 -25.59
N LYS A 1022 30.51 -3.68 -25.60
CA LYS A 1022 31.69 -4.47 -26.01
C LYS A 1022 32.16 -4.15 -27.44
N GLY A 1023 31.26 -3.70 -28.31
CA GLY A 1023 31.54 -3.36 -29.70
C GLY A 1023 31.68 -1.87 -29.99
N ALA A 1024 31.74 -1.00 -28.96
CA ALA A 1024 31.71 0.44 -29.14
C ALA A 1024 32.85 0.96 -30.05
N ARG A 1025 32.53 1.66 -31.15
CA ARG A 1025 33.53 2.21 -32.10
C ARG A 1025 33.56 3.73 -32.13
N LYS A 1026 32.42 4.37 -31.87
CA LYS A 1026 32.25 5.82 -31.96
C LYS A 1026 31.57 6.33 -30.70
N VAL A 1027 32.15 7.34 -30.09
CA VAL A 1027 31.52 8.11 -29.02
C VAL A 1027 31.41 9.56 -29.48
N THR A 1028 30.22 10.13 -29.41
CA THR A 1028 29.96 11.53 -29.79
C THR A 1028 29.27 12.30 -28.68
N VAL A 1029 29.53 13.60 -28.64
CA VAL A 1029 28.99 14.53 -27.65
C VAL A 1029 28.18 15.62 -28.35
N GLY A 1030 26.98 15.90 -27.84
CA GLY A 1030 26.11 16.96 -28.35
C GLY A 1030 25.80 16.79 -29.85
N ALA A 1031 26.05 17.83 -30.65
CA ALA A 1031 25.79 17.87 -32.09
C ALA A 1031 26.73 16.99 -32.95
N GLY A 1032 27.44 16.03 -32.35
CA GLY A 1032 28.26 15.05 -33.07
C GLY A 1032 29.77 15.18 -32.89
N ALA A 1033 30.25 16.01 -31.96
CA ALA A 1033 31.68 16.15 -31.68
C ALA A 1033 32.26 14.81 -31.20
N ALA A 1034 33.29 14.30 -31.87
CA ALA A 1034 33.84 12.98 -31.59
C ALA A 1034 34.74 13.01 -30.34
N CYS A 1035 34.55 12.05 -29.44
CA CYS A 1035 35.54 11.75 -28.42
C CYS A 1035 36.73 11.02 -29.05
N THR A 1036 37.90 11.19 -28.46
CA THR A 1036 39.13 10.50 -28.90
C THR A 1036 39.53 9.42 -27.89
N ARG A 1037 40.50 8.57 -28.25
CA ARG A 1037 41.08 7.52 -27.38
C ARG A 1037 40.02 6.64 -26.70
N ILE A 1038 39.05 6.18 -27.49
CA ILE A 1038 38.00 5.26 -27.01
C ILE A 1038 38.66 3.95 -26.58
N LYS A 1039 38.41 3.52 -25.34
CA LYS A 1039 38.83 2.22 -24.82
C LYS A 1039 37.61 1.47 -24.29
N VAL A 1040 37.33 0.31 -24.87
CA VAL A 1040 36.30 -0.61 -24.38
C VAL A 1040 36.90 -1.46 -23.26
N LEU A 1041 36.37 -1.32 -22.06
CA LEU A 1041 36.87 -2.03 -20.88
C LEU A 1041 36.04 -3.28 -20.58
N SER A 1042 34.74 -3.24 -20.86
CA SER A 1042 33.85 -4.40 -20.73
C SER A 1042 32.59 -4.23 -21.57
N ALA A 1043 31.68 -5.21 -21.51
CA ALA A 1043 30.34 -5.06 -22.08
C ALA A 1043 29.50 -3.93 -21.44
N HIS A 1044 29.94 -3.40 -20.30
CA HIS A 1044 29.26 -2.36 -19.54
C HIS A 1044 30.01 -1.04 -19.48
N GLU A 1045 31.23 -0.96 -20.03
CA GLU A 1045 32.09 0.16 -19.74
C GLU A 1045 33.00 0.56 -20.90
N VAL A 1046 32.98 1.85 -21.20
CA VAL A 1046 33.82 2.49 -22.20
C VAL A 1046 34.41 3.74 -21.59
N THR A 1047 35.69 4.02 -21.87
CA THR A 1047 36.29 5.31 -21.57
C THR A 1047 36.63 6.04 -22.86
N CYS A 1048 36.61 7.37 -22.82
CA CYS A 1048 37.03 8.20 -23.95
C CYS A 1048 37.47 9.58 -23.45
N VAL A 1049 38.24 10.29 -24.27
CA VAL A 1049 38.67 11.66 -24.01
C VAL A 1049 37.67 12.62 -24.63
N MET A 1050 37.10 13.49 -23.79
CA MET A 1050 36.08 14.46 -24.19
C MET A 1050 36.67 15.56 -25.09
N PRO A 1051 35.97 15.94 -26.17
CA PRO A 1051 36.36 17.09 -26.99
C PRO A 1051 36.11 18.41 -26.24
N ALA A 1052 36.56 19.53 -26.81
CA ALA A 1052 36.11 20.85 -26.35
C ALA A 1052 34.60 21.02 -26.63
N GLY A 1053 33.91 21.74 -25.75
CA GLY A 1053 32.47 21.96 -25.87
C GLY A 1053 31.95 22.98 -24.89
N LYS A 1054 30.63 23.20 -24.86
CA LYS A 1054 29.97 24.17 -23.97
C LYS A 1054 28.60 23.65 -23.53
N GLY A 1055 28.17 24.10 -22.35
CA GLY A 1055 26.84 23.83 -21.83
C GLY A 1055 26.57 22.37 -21.55
N LYS A 1056 25.28 22.05 -21.42
CA LYS A 1056 24.79 20.69 -21.18
C LYS A 1056 24.63 19.93 -22.48
N VAL A 1057 25.15 18.71 -22.51
CA VAL A 1057 25.23 17.88 -23.71
C VAL A 1057 24.88 16.43 -23.39
N THR A 1058 24.33 15.75 -24.39
CA THR A 1058 24.14 14.30 -24.38
C THR A 1058 25.44 13.61 -24.81
N VAL A 1059 25.65 12.39 -24.34
CA VAL A 1059 26.74 11.52 -24.81
C VAL A 1059 26.12 10.30 -25.50
N SER A 1060 26.61 9.99 -26.69
CA SER A 1060 26.14 8.86 -27.50
C SER A 1060 27.27 7.89 -27.79
N VAL A 1061 26.95 6.60 -27.79
CA VAL A 1061 27.85 5.50 -28.20
C VAL A 1061 27.22 4.79 -29.40
N ASP A 1062 27.90 4.79 -30.55
CA ASP A 1062 27.43 4.21 -31.81
C ASP A 1062 26.00 4.62 -32.21
N GLY A 1063 25.64 5.88 -31.99
CA GLY A 1063 24.30 6.41 -32.28
C GLY A 1063 23.24 6.07 -31.22
N SER A 1064 23.55 5.21 -30.24
CA SER A 1064 22.73 5.08 -29.03
C SER A 1064 22.95 6.30 -28.16
N GLN A 1065 21.92 7.12 -28.01
CA GLN A 1065 21.91 8.28 -27.14
C GLN A 1065 21.08 8.02 -25.88
N THR A 1066 21.44 8.73 -24.82
CA THR A 1066 20.69 8.87 -23.58
C THR A 1066 19.44 9.73 -23.74
N THR A 1067 18.56 9.68 -22.74
CA THR A 1067 17.47 10.65 -22.60
C THR A 1067 17.98 11.89 -21.86
N ASP A 1068 17.79 13.08 -22.46
CA ASP A 1068 18.28 14.36 -21.92
C ASP A 1068 19.83 14.43 -21.80
N HIS A 1069 20.39 15.52 -21.27
CA HIS A 1069 21.84 15.69 -21.10
C HIS A 1069 22.45 14.74 -20.05
N ASP A 1070 23.70 14.33 -20.27
CA ASP A 1070 24.47 13.49 -19.32
C ASP A 1070 25.64 14.25 -18.73
N PHE A 1071 26.19 15.17 -19.52
CA PHE A 1071 27.41 15.86 -19.23
C PHE A 1071 27.21 17.38 -19.32
N GLU A 1072 27.96 18.12 -18.51
CA GLU A 1072 27.97 19.59 -18.53
C GLU A 1072 29.40 20.11 -18.63
N TYR A 1073 29.67 20.83 -19.72
CA TYR A 1073 30.88 21.64 -19.86
C TYR A 1073 30.75 22.87 -18.96
N MET A 1074 31.67 22.99 -18.01
CA MET A 1074 31.76 24.10 -17.08
C MET A 1074 32.15 25.40 -17.81
N ALA A 1075 31.86 26.53 -17.18
CA ALA A 1075 32.03 27.85 -17.81
C ALA A 1075 33.50 28.23 -18.05
N VAL A 1076 34.43 27.56 -17.37
CA VAL A 1076 35.87 27.83 -17.34
C VAL A 1076 36.68 26.68 -17.95
#